data_AF-A0A497QHB4-F1
#
_entry.id   AF-A0A497QHB4-F1
#
_cell.length_a   1.000
_cell.length_b   1.000
_cell.length_c   1.000
_cell.angle_alpha   90.00
_cell.angle_beta   90.00
_cell.angle_gamma   90.00
#
_symmetry.space_group_name_H-M   'P 1'
#
loop_
_entity.id
_entity.type
_entity.pdbx_description
1 polymer ?
#
loop_
_entity_poly.entity_id
_entity_poly.type
_entity_poly.pdbx_seq_one_letter_code
_entity_poly.pdbx_strand_id
1 'polypeptide(L)'
;MLNYFIPKNFLTILNLFLLKMPQVKFEIRDQQGLSRMGRIKWGNKNYYTPNLIFSYQEIISLSSNYTLKKNATNHKEFLTSSDFLKLIFAPVNPFIIAQVHDPLGLFSKNGDVDISSKFFPIIKENLDLYGISSLENSDLEQLRKKNELSQSEISDSLKKSLYSSIHVLSANLPNTNYDRYGEYELALIKDRFAYYSNKIFPNHPNASFILEIPFTSMKNIREFYISWINEHESLLFGLKFTNIFSNLRAQSDILEFIFDFKLKTSSNLMWIAGGDIFPQDYALAVYLGFDCIETHSLFAYSFQGLYFSTQSRDWLRKLHFPLCSCRGCQLLESNLPGKGHETIEQQYEILYHNIFTARSEMRQIEQYNHEGSLRTYLEKQIHSSPESASMLRIIDHEFGEEINSRYKLNSNYRVNCIGTESYTRPEVQNFINRVKTEIYPAQFYRMVIILPCAATKPYSQSKSHKSFKRVIRKTLGKTLFPFVHQIIITSPLGVVPRELEHIFPAAHYDIPVTGEWDSYEIKTTGELLAHWLKKYSNETGDPLLVLAHVNGGYYSAAKFAEQMIKSDSAAPEIIWKYSMGEKTHSSSASKTGLLALETILKAIKNSWEKNQLESNLKSTQLNPHNVVWSRTHHLTEAEIMVRATLDYQFGRGAGDLFLETGIIVNKSRNPLYYEVFTYDGAGKFQIGRLYTDSGFIKLTPRGAQRLIAHHRNYVTLQTTEMGGTTVFMPIVDQIDVSSHPGDDMVVINSENEYMGVGELIRAPCDLKDNEYGIVVKLRKKLKHHSSSGSNFDLEFLKEIES
;
A
#
# COMPACT_ATOMS: atom_id res chain seq x y z
N MET A 1 -44.08 -37.33 -10.42
CA MET A 1 -42.66 -37.30 -9.97
C MET A 1 -41.84 -36.45 -10.92
N LEU A 2 -41.66 -35.15 -10.63
CA LEU A 2 -40.58 -34.26 -11.09
C LEU A 2 -40.81 -32.84 -10.49
N ASN A 3 -41.01 -32.81 -9.17
CA ASN A 3 -40.96 -31.60 -8.35
C ASN A 3 -39.62 -31.63 -7.58
N TYR A 4 -38.49 -31.44 -8.26
CA TYR A 4 -37.18 -31.34 -7.62
C TYR A 4 -36.25 -30.44 -8.44
N PHE A 5 -35.58 -29.51 -7.72
CA PHE A 5 -34.50 -28.59 -8.13
C PHE A 5 -34.87 -27.18 -8.59
N ILE A 6 -35.74 -26.50 -7.85
CA ILE A 6 -35.28 -25.27 -7.17
C ILE A 6 -35.26 -25.66 -5.70
N PRO A 7 -34.15 -25.50 -4.95
CA PRO A 7 -34.20 -25.80 -3.53
C PRO A 7 -35.27 -24.90 -2.91
N LYS A 8 -36.34 -25.48 -2.34
CA LYS A 8 -37.20 -24.75 -1.39
C LYS A 8 -36.37 -24.11 -0.26
N ASN A 9 -35.15 -24.62 -0.04
CA ASN A 9 -34.14 -24.03 0.83
C ASN A 9 -33.50 -22.73 0.28
N PHE A 10 -33.64 -22.36 -0.99
CA PHE A 10 -32.99 -21.15 -1.54
C PHE A 10 -33.64 -19.87 -1.01
N LEU A 11 -34.98 -19.77 -1.06
CA LEU A 11 -35.72 -18.68 -0.43
C LEU A 11 -35.61 -18.71 1.10
N THR A 12 -35.54 -19.89 1.72
CA THR A 12 -35.39 -20.01 3.19
C THR A 12 -33.99 -19.61 3.66
N ILE A 13 -32.93 -19.98 2.93
CA ILE A 13 -31.53 -19.57 3.20
C ILE A 13 -31.36 -18.06 2.91
N LEU A 14 -32.01 -17.51 1.87
CA LEU A 14 -32.03 -16.07 1.59
C LEU A 14 -32.83 -15.28 2.65
N ASN A 15 -33.97 -15.78 3.12
CA ASN A 15 -34.75 -15.12 4.17
C ASN A 15 -34.08 -15.22 5.55
N LEU A 16 -33.26 -16.25 5.80
CA LEU A 16 -32.42 -16.36 7.00
C LEU A 16 -31.33 -15.28 7.08
N PHE A 17 -30.96 -14.64 5.96
CA PHE A 17 -30.03 -13.51 5.94
C PHE A 17 -30.66 -12.18 6.43
N LEU A 18 -32.00 -12.10 6.51
CA LEU A 18 -32.76 -10.87 6.79
C LEU A 18 -33.30 -10.80 8.23
N LEU A 19 -32.91 -11.73 9.11
CA LEU A 19 -33.33 -11.71 10.51
C LEU A 19 -32.39 -10.81 11.35
N LYS A 20 -32.99 -10.01 12.24
CA LYS A 20 -32.35 -9.10 13.22
C LYS A 20 -30.95 -9.56 13.66
N MET A 21 -29.92 -8.86 13.19
CA MET A 21 -28.50 -9.19 13.42
C MET A 21 -27.74 -7.92 13.86
N PRO A 22 -26.66 -8.06 14.65
CA PRO A 22 -25.97 -6.95 15.33
C PRO A 22 -25.32 -5.97 14.34
N GLN A 23 -24.92 -4.79 14.85
CA GLN A 23 -24.14 -3.76 14.15
C GLN A 23 -23.03 -4.37 13.28
N VAL A 24 -23.03 -4.03 11.99
CA VAL A 24 -21.97 -4.45 11.05
C VAL A 24 -20.69 -3.70 11.41
N LYS A 25 -19.57 -4.43 11.53
CA LYS A 25 -18.27 -3.84 11.88
C LYS A 25 -17.27 -4.08 10.77
N PHE A 26 -16.58 -3.02 10.36
CA PHE A 26 -15.43 -3.06 9.48
C PHE A 26 -14.16 -2.94 10.32
N GLU A 27 -13.41 -4.04 10.40
CA GLU A 27 -12.18 -4.13 11.18
C GLU A 27 -10.99 -4.17 10.22
N ILE A 28 -10.23 -3.08 10.14
CA ILE A 28 -9.00 -3.02 9.34
C ILE A 28 -7.92 -3.83 10.05
N ARG A 29 -7.34 -4.79 9.33
CA ARG A 29 -6.43 -5.80 9.91
C ARG A 29 -5.03 -5.70 9.39
N ASP A 30 -4.87 -5.03 8.27
CA ASP A 30 -3.61 -4.76 7.61
C ASP A 30 -3.77 -3.61 6.61
N GLN A 31 -2.66 -2.97 6.26
CA GLN A 31 -2.60 -1.81 5.39
C GLN A 31 -1.37 -1.88 4.47
N GLN A 32 -1.56 -1.56 3.20
CA GLN A 32 -0.48 -1.39 2.22
C GLN A 32 -0.77 -0.16 1.36
N GLY A 33 -0.19 0.99 1.72
CA GLY A 33 -0.56 2.27 1.15
C GLY A 33 -2.00 2.64 1.54
N LEU A 34 -2.79 3.10 0.58
CA LEU A 34 -4.21 3.38 0.82
C LEU A 34 -5.08 2.10 0.82
N SER A 35 -4.57 0.98 0.31
CA SER A 35 -5.27 -0.31 0.31
C SER A 35 -5.40 -0.85 1.75
N ARG A 36 -6.64 -1.22 2.12
CA ARG A 36 -6.97 -1.73 3.46
C ARG A 36 -7.49 -3.15 3.36
N MET A 37 -6.78 -4.07 4.00
CA MET A 37 -7.24 -5.46 4.13
C MET A 37 -8.01 -5.56 5.45
N GLY A 38 -9.32 -5.50 5.32
CA GLY A 38 -10.24 -5.48 6.43
C GLY A 38 -11.13 -6.72 6.46
N ARG A 39 -11.82 -6.87 7.59
CA ARG A 39 -12.84 -7.88 7.83
C ARG A 39 -14.16 -7.20 8.13
N ILE A 40 -15.18 -7.51 7.33
CA ILE A 40 -16.55 -7.09 7.58
C ILE A 40 -17.26 -8.27 8.27
N LYS A 41 -17.64 -8.08 9.52
CA LYS A 41 -18.42 -9.08 10.26
C LYS A 41 -19.91 -8.79 10.09
N TRP A 42 -20.61 -9.68 9.41
CA TRP A 42 -22.05 -9.60 9.18
C TRP A 42 -22.72 -10.87 9.72
N GLY A 43 -23.33 -10.76 10.90
CA GLY A 43 -23.86 -11.92 11.63
C GLY A 43 -22.76 -12.94 11.95
N ASN A 44 -22.95 -14.19 11.51
CA ASN A 44 -21.97 -15.28 11.66
C ASN A 44 -20.98 -15.39 10.49
N LYS A 45 -21.07 -14.50 9.49
CA LYS A 45 -20.21 -14.51 8.30
C LYS A 45 -19.15 -13.43 8.39
N ASN A 46 -17.99 -13.73 7.82
CA ASN A 46 -16.90 -12.79 7.63
C ASN A 46 -16.69 -12.59 6.14
N TYR A 47 -16.65 -11.33 5.71
CA TYR A 47 -16.23 -10.92 4.38
C TYR A 47 -14.89 -10.19 4.53
N TYR A 48 -14.05 -10.25 3.49
CA TYR A 48 -12.73 -9.63 3.50
C TYR A 48 -12.61 -8.64 2.36
N THR A 49 -11.85 -7.57 2.56
CA THR A 49 -11.60 -6.53 1.54
C THR A 49 -10.18 -6.67 0.97
N PRO A 50 -9.96 -6.30 -0.32
CA PRO A 50 -10.95 -5.76 -1.25
C PRO A 50 -11.98 -6.80 -1.71
N ASN A 51 -13.18 -6.38 -2.12
CA ASN A 51 -14.23 -7.31 -2.57
C ASN A 51 -15.19 -6.71 -3.61
N LEU A 52 -16.03 -7.55 -4.21
CA LEU A 52 -17.16 -7.12 -5.05
C LEU A 52 -18.47 -7.10 -4.24
N ILE A 53 -19.30 -6.10 -4.52
CA ILE A 53 -20.66 -5.97 -4.01
C ILE A 53 -21.66 -6.21 -5.14
N PHE A 54 -22.47 -7.26 -5.00
CA PHE A 54 -23.54 -7.60 -5.91
C PHE A 54 -24.90 -7.14 -5.39
N SER A 55 -25.72 -6.57 -6.28
CA SER A 55 -27.10 -6.23 -5.95
C SER A 55 -27.97 -7.47 -5.86
N TYR A 56 -28.63 -7.63 -4.72
CA TYR A 56 -29.58 -8.72 -4.48
C TYR A 56 -30.73 -8.73 -5.50
N GLN A 57 -31.23 -7.55 -5.88
CA GLN A 57 -32.36 -7.42 -6.81
C GLN A 57 -32.00 -7.93 -8.21
N GLU A 58 -30.79 -7.63 -8.68
CA GLU A 58 -30.29 -8.09 -9.99
C GLU A 58 -30.14 -9.61 -10.03
N ILE A 59 -29.59 -10.20 -8.96
CA ILE A 59 -29.46 -11.66 -8.83
C ILE A 59 -30.84 -12.33 -8.89
N ILE A 60 -31.83 -11.79 -8.18
CA ILE A 60 -33.20 -12.34 -8.22
C ILE A 60 -33.79 -12.21 -9.61
N SER A 61 -33.73 -11.03 -10.22
CA SER A 61 -34.27 -10.79 -11.56
C SER A 61 -33.71 -11.77 -12.59
N LEU A 62 -32.43 -12.12 -12.49
CA LEU A 62 -31.82 -13.13 -13.36
C LEU A 62 -32.35 -14.53 -13.08
N SER A 63 -32.49 -14.88 -11.80
CA SER A 63 -32.99 -16.20 -11.40
C SER A 63 -34.44 -16.46 -11.84
N SER A 64 -35.28 -15.42 -11.87
CA SER A 64 -36.68 -15.49 -12.31
C SER A 64 -36.83 -15.49 -13.82
N ASN A 65 -36.01 -14.72 -14.55
CA ASN A 65 -36.14 -14.58 -16.01
C ASN A 65 -35.57 -15.79 -16.77
N TYR A 66 -34.57 -16.46 -16.22
CA TYR A 66 -33.93 -17.62 -16.87
C TYR A 66 -34.77 -18.91 -16.79
N THR A 67 -35.84 -18.94 -15.97
CA THR A 67 -36.69 -20.13 -15.82
C THR A 67 -37.68 -20.33 -16.98
N LEU A 68 -37.75 -19.42 -17.95
CA LEU A 68 -38.72 -19.44 -19.05
C LEU A 68 -38.04 -19.50 -20.44
N LYS A 69 -37.61 -20.69 -20.86
CA LYS A 69 -37.70 -21.21 -22.25
C LYS A 69 -37.06 -22.60 -22.35
N LYS A 70 -37.69 -23.58 -21.72
CA LYS A 70 -37.41 -25.00 -21.93
C LYS A 70 -38.16 -25.51 -23.18
N ASN A 71 -38.03 -24.84 -24.32
CA ASN A 71 -38.62 -25.34 -25.56
C ASN A 71 -37.58 -26.15 -26.33
N ALA A 72 -37.73 -27.46 -26.17
CA ALA A 72 -37.04 -28.51 -26.90
C ALA A 72 -37.02 -28.22 -28.40
N THR A 73 -35.84 -28.28 -29.02
CA THR A 73 -35.60 -28.80 -30.39
C THR A 73 -34.16 -28.60 -30.90
N ASN A 74 -33.31 -27.80 -30.25
CA ASN A 74 -31.90 -27.65 -30.67
C ASN A 74 -30.90 -28.10 -29.59
N HIS A 75 -29.98 -28.99 -29.97
CA HIS A 75 -28.86 -29.52 -29.19
C HIS A 75 -27.79 -28.47 -28.78
N LYS A 76 -28.12 -27.19 -28.70
CA LYS A 76 -27.17 -26.15 -28.28
C LYS A 76 -27.01 -26.18 -26.76
N GLU A 77 -25.76 -26.14 -26.31
CA GLU A 77 -25.40 -26.03 -24.90
C GLU A 77 -25.65 -24.57 -24.44
N PHE A 78 -26.22 -24.36 -23.25
CA PHE A 78 -26.53 -23.02 -22.73
C PHE A 78 -26.09 -22.87 -21.27
N LEU A 79 -25.93 -21.63 -20.81
CA LEU A 79 -25.74 -21.35 -19.38
C LEU A 79 -26.99 -21.72 -18.58
N THR A 80 -26.87 -21.90 -17.28
CA THR A 80 -28.03 -22.12 -16.39
C THR A 80 -27.97 -21.18 -15.20
N SER A 81 -29.10 -20.95 -14.53
CA SER A 81 -29.12 -20.24 -13.24
C SER A 81 -28.13 -20.85 -12.24
N SER A 82 -27.94 -22.17 -12.27
CA SER A 82 -26.94 -22.87 -11.44
C SER A 82 -25.51 -22.40 -11.75
N ASP A 83 -25.16 -22.17 -13.01
CA ASP A 83 -23.81 -21.74 -13.40
C ASP A 83 -23.52 -20.32 -12.90
N PHE A 84 -24.49 -19.41 -13.03
CA PHE A 84 -24.40 -18.07 -12.45
C PHE A 84 -24.31 -18.10 -10.92
N LEU A 85 -25.13 -18.93 -10.27
CA LEU A 85 -25.11 -19.04 -8.80
C LEU A 85 -23.79 -19.64 -8.31
N LYS A 86 -23.19 -20.61 -9.01
CA LYS A 86 -21.85 -21.12 -8.66
C LYS A 86 -20.77 -20.04 -8.79
N LEU A 87 -20.89 -19.15 -9.77
CA LEU A 87 -19.95 -18.05 -9.98
C LEU A 87 -20.03 -17.00 -8.87
N ILE A 88 -21.24 -16.67 -8.43
CA ILE A 88 -21.50 -15.63 -7.41
C ILE A 88 -21.35 -16.18 -5.97
N PHE A 89 -21.88 -17.36 -5.68
CA PHE A 89 -21.94 -17.95 -4.34
C PHE A 89 -20.85 -18.98 -4.06
N ALA A 90 -19.71 -18.88 -4.73
CA ALA A 90 -18.59 -19.79 -4.50
C ALA A 90 -18.17 -19.79 -3.01
N PRO A 91 -17.91 -20.96 -2.40
CA PRO A 91 -17.66 -21.08 -0.96
C PRO A 91 -16.32 -20.44 -0.54
N VAL A 92 -15.37 -20.32 -1.46
CA VAL A 92 -14.06 -19.68 -1.22
C VAL A 92 -14.16 -18.21 -1.64
N ASN A 93 -14.05 -17.34 -0.62
CA ASN A 93 -14.20 -15.89 -0.68
C ASN A 93 -15.62 -15.44 -1.15
N PRO A 94 -16.61 -15.44 -0.25
CA PRO A 94 -17.98 -15.07 -0.60
C PRO A 94 -18.05 -13.59 -0.96
N PHE A 95 -18.73 -13.29 -2.06
CA PHE A 95 -19.03 -11.90 -2.41
C PHE A 95 -20.03 -11.29 -1.44
N ILE A 96 -19.94 -9.98 -1.28
CA ILE A 96 -20.93 -9.21 -0.52
C ILE A 96 -22.18 -9.12 -1.39
N ILE A 97 -23.29 -9.59 -0.87
CA ILE A 97 -24.60 -9.47 -1.52
C ILE A 97 -25.41 -8.53 -0.64
N ALA A 98 -25.74 -7.37 -1.19
CA ALA A 98 -26.45 -6.35 -0.46
C ALA A 98 -27.77 -6.04 -1.17
N GLN A 99 -28.82 -5.90 -0.36
CA GLN A 99 -30.02 -5.22 -0.82
C GLN A 99 -29.81 -3.72 -0.56
N VAL A 100 -29.76 -2.94 -1.62
CA VAL A 100 -29.72 -1.49 -1.50
C VAL A 100 -31.12 -1.02 -1.17
N HIS A 101 -31.28 -0.48 0.04
CA HIS A 101 -32.52 0.16 0.46
C HIS A 101 -32.27 1.65 0.57
N ASP A 102 -32.89 2.42 -0.33
CA ASP A 102 -33.00 3.87 -0.22
C ASP A 102 -34.23 4.20 0.65
N PRO A 103 -34.04 4.80 1.84
CA PRO A 103 -35.16 5.20 2.72
C PRO A 103 -36.11 6.21 2.08
N LEU A 104 -35.68 6.94 1.06
CA LEU A 104 -36.53 7.89 0.32
C LEU A 104 -37.23 7.24 -0.88
N GLY A 105 -36.89 5.99 -1.22
CA GLY A 105 -37.46 5.26 -2.35
C GLY A 105 -37.13 5.85 -3.72
N LEU A 106 -36.28 6.88 -3.80
CA LEU A 106 -35.92 7.60 -5.02
C LEU A 106 -35.11 6.73 -5.99
N PHE A 107 -34.40 5.73 -5.47
CA PHE A 107 -33.64 4.75 -6.26
C PHE A 107 -34.20 3.33 -6.22
N SER A 108 -35.37 3.12 -5.60
CA SER A 108 -36.12 1.91 -5.90
C SER A 108 -36.67 2.07 -7.33
N LYS A 109 -36.20 1.24 -8.27
CA LYS A 109 -36.90 1.01 -9.55
C LYS A 109 -38.23 0.27 -9.32
N ASN A 110 -38.94 0.59 -8.24
CA ASN A 110 -40.28 0.12 -7.94
C ASN A 110 -41.24 1.30 -8.09
N GLY A 111 -41.53 1.65 -9.34
CA GLY A 111 -42.93 1.45 -9.70
C GLY A 111 -43.06 -0.03 -10.02
N ASP A 112 -44.08 -0.70 -9.50
CA ASP A 112 -44.59 -1.95 -10.06
C ASP A 112 -44.93 -1.71 -11.55
N VAL A 113 -43.91 -1.74 -12.40
CA VAL A 113 -44.04 -1.59 -13.84
C VAL A 113 -43.66 -2.93 -14.42
N ASP A 114 -44.71 -3.63 -14.83
CA ASP A 114 -44.71 -4.76 -15.74
C ASP A 114 -43.47 -4.76 -16.66
N ILE A 115 -42.48 -5.60 -16.33
CA ILE A 115 -41.16 -5.71 -16.98
C ILE A 115 -41.29 -6.16 -18.45
N SER A 116 -42.50 -6.44 -18.92
CA SER A 116 -42.79 -6.78 -20.31
C SER A 116 -42.88 -5.58 -21.26
N SER A 117 -42.97 -4.33 -20.77
CA SER A 117 -43.20 -3.19 -21.66
C SER A 117 -42.53 -1.88 -21.21
N LYS A 118 -41.27 -1.69 -21.61
CA LYS A 118 -40.65 -0.40 -22.03
C LYS A 118 -39.12 -0.56 -22.08
N PHE A 119 -38.66 -1.11 -23.21
CA PHE A 119 -37.26 -0.98 -23.62
C PHE A 119 -37.18 0.01 -24.79
N PHE A 120 -36.37 1.06 -24.60
CA PHE A 120 -35.93 2.15 -25.54
C PHE A 120 -36.90 3.33 -25.82
N PRO A 121 -36.40 4.57 -26.10
CA PRO A 121 -35.00 5.01 -26.31
C PRO A 121 -34.59 6.29 -25.52
N ILE A 122 -33.33 6.40 -25.10
CA ILE A 122 -32.63 7.71 -25.02
C ILE A 122 -31.17 7.54 -25.42
N ILE A 123 -30.91 7.56 -26.73
CA ILE A 123 -29.73 8.22 -27.32
C ILE A 123 -30.20 8.81 -28.64
N LYS A 124 -30.31 10.14 -28.69
CA LYS A 124 -30.06 10.91 -29.90
C LYS A 124 -29.39 12.21 -29.49
N GLU A 125 -28.21 12.41 -30.05
CA GLU A 125 -27.45 13.64 -30.04
C GLU A 125 -28.34 14.82 -30.47
N ASN A 126 -28.24 15.94 -29.76
CA ASN A 126 -27.94 17.24 -30.36
C ASN A 126 -27.49 18.22 -29.27
N LEU A 127 -26.24 18.63 -29.39
CA LEU A 127 -25.76 19.91 -28.92
C LEU A 127 -26.57 21.00 -29.63
N ASP A 128 -27.42 21.71 -28.88
CA ASP A 128 -27.77 23.09 -29.22
C ASP A 128 -27.44 23.96 -28.01
N LEU A 129 -26.31 24.67 -28.16
CA LEU A 129 -25.93 25.82 -27.38
C LEU A 129 -26.78 27.02 -27.83
N TYR A 130 -27.14 27.86 -26.86
CA TYR A 130 -27.86 29.15 -26.96
C TYR A 130 -29.39 29.12 -26.93
N GLY A 131 -29.92 29.45 -25.75
CA GLY A 131 -31.32 29.73 -25.48
C GLY A 131 -31.52 30.17 -24.04
N ILE A 132 -31.00 31.34 -23.68
CA ILE A 132 -31.24 31.99 -22.39
C ILE A 132 -32.73 32.36 -22.34
N SER A 133 -33.46 31.85 -21.33
CA SER A 133 -34.55 32.60 -20.74
C SER A 133 -34.69 32.24 -19.26
N SER A 134 -34.70 33.30 -18.46
CA SER A 134 -34.96 33.40 -17.03
C SER A 134 -35.89 32.32 -16.46
N LEU A 135 -35.38 31.52 -15.52
CA LEU A 135 -36.19 30.83 -14.53
C LEU A 135 -35.84 31.41 -13.16
N GLU A 136 -36.75 32.26 -12.69
CA GLU A 136 -36.72 32.97 -11.42
C GLU A 136 -36.99 32.04 -10.23
N ASN A 137 -36.76 32.56 -9.02
CA ASN A 137 -36.98 31.99 -7.69
C ASN A 137 -38.27 31.18 -7.42
N SER A 138 -39.21 31.09 -8.37
CA SER A 138 -40.48 30.35 -8.23
C SER A 138 -40.32 28.83 -8.20
N ASP A 139 -39.29 28.28 -8.85
CA ASP A 139 -39.08 26.83 -8.91
C ASP A 139 -38.55 26.26 -7.59
N LEU A 140 -37.78 27.06 -6.83
CA LEU A 140 -37.31 26.72 -5.48
C LEU A 140 -38.47 26.62 -4.47
N GLU A 141 -39.44 27.53 -4.54
CA GLU A 141 -40.66 27.44 -3.71
C GLU A 141 -41.58 26.30 -4.17
N GLN A 142 -41.69 26.04 -5.47
CA GLN A 142 -42.49 24.91 -5.97
C GLN A 142 -41.86 23.56 -5.65
N LEU A 143 -40.53 23.44 -5.65
CA LEU A 143 -39.81 22.25 -5.20
C LEU A 143 -39.86 22.09 -3.69
N ARG A 144 -39.79 23.18 -2.91
CA ARG A 144 -40.07 23.14 -1.46
C ARG A 144 -41.49 22.67 -1.17
N LYS A 145 -42.50 23.15 -1.92
CA LYS A 145 -43.90 22.68 -1.82
C LYS A 145 -44.13 21.27 -2.37
N LYS A 146 -43.32 20.78 -3.30
CA LYS A 146 -43.34 19.36 -3.75
C LYS A 146 -42.59 18.43 -2.80
N ASN A 147 -41.55 18.93 -2.11
CA ASN A 147 -40.85 18.23 -1.03
C ASN A 147 -41.60 18.29 0.30
N GLU A 148 -42.65 19.09 0.43
CA GLU A 148 -43.77 18.84 1.34
C GLU A 148 -44.56 17.60 0.87
N LEU A 149 -43.88 16.47 0.69
CA LEU A 149 -44.51 15.16 0.83
C LEU A 149 -45.14 15.16 2.21
N SER A 150 -46.47 15.09 2.24
CA SER A 150 -47.35 15.06 3.40
C SER A 150 -46.63 14.61 4.67
N GLN A 151 -46.51 15.53 5.62
CA GLN A 151 -45.95 15.37 6.96
C GLN A 151 -46.59 14.24 7.80
N SER A 152 -47.51 13.46 7.24
CA SER A 152 -48.37 12.50 7.94
C SER A 152 -48.19 11.03 7.57
N GLU A 153 -47.42 10.65 6.54
CA GLU A 153 -47.35 9.23 6.14
C GLU A 153 -45.94 8.80 5.73
N ILE A 154 -45.08 8.50 6.73
CA ILE A 154 -44.10 7.43 6.52
C ILE A 154 -44.93 6.17 6.28
N SER A 155 -45.05 5.75 5.02
CA SER A 155 -45.91 4.64 4.63
C SER A 155 -45.58 3.39 5.46
N ASP A 156 -46.59 2.57 5.77
CA ASP A 156 -46.37 1.29 6.45
C ASP A 156 -45.50 0.32 5.63
N SER A 157 -45.23 0.61 4.34
CA SER A 157 -44.26 -0.13 3.52
C SER A 157 -42.81 0.23 3.89
N LEU A 158 -42.51 1.51 4.17
CA LEU A 158 -41.22 1.96 4.71
C LEU A 158 -40.94 1.36 6.09
N LYS A 159 -41.95 1.30 6.97
CA LYS A 159 -41.81 0.63 8.28
C LYS A 159 -41.57 -0.88 8.15
N LYS A 160 -42.02 -1.52 7.06
CA LYS A 160 -41.86 -2.95 6.78
C LYS A 160 -40.64 -3.31 5.93
N SER A 161 -40.02 -2.39 5.19
CA SER A 161 -38.87 -2.68 4.33
C SER A 161 -37.51 -2.49 5.02
N LEU A 162 -37.50 -1.83 6.17
CA LEU A 162 -36.30 -1.53 6.97
C LEU A 162 -35.90 -2.68 7.92
N TYR A 163 -36.05 -3.94 7.47
CA TYR A 163 -35.48 -5.11 8.17
C TYR A 163 -34.00 -5.35 7.81
N SER A 164 -33.42 -4.59 6.87
CA SER A 164 -32.00 -4.64 6.54
C SER A 164 -31.16 -3.86 7.57
N SER A 165 -29.97 -4.37 7.89
CA SER A 165 -29.06 -3.73 8.87
C SER A 165 -28.26 -2.55 8.30
N ILE A 166 -28.19 -2.39 6.98
CA ILE A 166 -27.49 -1.29 6.29
C ILE A 166 -28.44 -0.58 5.32
N HIS A 167 -28.47 0.75 5.32
CA HIS A 167 -29.23 1.58 4.36
C HIS A 167 -28.29 2.48 3.57
N VAL A 168 -28.65 2.78 2.32
CA VAL A 168 -27.88 3.72 1.48
C VAL A 168 -28.62 5.05 1.43
N LEU A 169 -27.97 6.11 1.88
CA LEU A 169 -28.42 7.49 1.76
C LEU A 169 -27.79 8.07 0.50
N SER A 170 -28.56 8.70 -0.39
CA SER A 170 -28.01 9.24 -1.63
C SER A 170 -27.92 10.76 -1.63
N ALA A 171 -26.76 11.29 -2.00
CA ALA A 171 -26.56 12.71 -2.33
C ALA A 171 -26.88 13.02 -3.80
N ASN A 172 -27.17 12.01 -4.62
CA ASN A 172 -27.41 12.18 -6.05
C ASN A 172 -28.71 12.96 -6.31
N LEU A 173 -28.61 14.05 -7.06
CA LEU A 173 -29.74 14.88 -7.46
C LEU A 173 -30.11 14.57 -8.92
N PRO A 174 -31.34 14.09 -9.20
CA PRO A 174 -31.76 13.87 -10.58
C PRO A 174 -31.82 15.21 -11.33
N ASN A 175 -31.22 15.25 -12.53
CA ASN A 175 -31.33 16.33 -13.53
C ASN A 175 -30.60 17.66 -13.26
N THR A 176 -29.58 17.71 -12.41
CA THR A 176 -28.67 18.87 -12.36
C THR A 176 -27.44 18.59 -13.23
N ASN A 177 -27.19 19.46 -14.22
CA ASN A 177 -25.91 19.44 -14.93
C ASN A 177 -24.87 20.07 -13.98
N TYR A 178 -24.06 19.21 -13.38
CA TYR A 178 -23.24 19.42 -12.16
C TYR A 178 -22.39 20.71 -12.11
N ASP A 179 -22.14 21.37 -13.24
CA ASP A 179 -21.26 22.56 -13.27
C ASP A 179 -21.98 23.90 -13.44
N ARG A 180 -23.30 23.94 -13.74
CA ARG A 180 -24.00 25.21 -14.05
C ARG A 180 -24.70 25.87 -12.85
N TYR A 181 -24.98 25.13 -11.78
CA TYR A 181 -25.86 25.58 -10.70
C TYR A 181 -25.36 25.21 -9.29
N GLY A 182 -24.06 25.34 -9.04
CA GLY A 182 -23.45 24.86 -7.79
C GLY A 182 -24.06 25.37 -6.48
N GLU A 183 -24.46 26.65 -6.40
CA GLU A 183 -25.11 27.20 -5.20
C GLU A 183 -26.50 26.58 -4.97
N TYR A 184 -27.24 26.34 -6.05
CA TYR A 184 -28.54 25.68 -5.99
C TYR A 184 -28.39 24.20 -5.60
N GLU A 185 -27.39 23.52 -6.16
CA GLU A 185 -27.08 22.13 -5.83
C GLU A 185 -26.68 22.00 -4.36
N LEU A 186 -25.80 22.87 -3.87
CA LEU A 186 -25.41 22.92 -2.47
C LEU A 186 -26.61 23.14 -1.54
N ALA A 187 -27.54 24.04 -1.90
CA ALA A 187 -28.76 24.27 -1.13
C ALA A 187 -29.65 23.03 -1.05
N LEU A 188 -29.86 22.33 -2.17
CA LEU A 188 -30.64 21.08 -2.20
C LEU A 188 -29.98 19.95 -1.41
N ILE A 189 -28.67 19.81 -1.53
CA ILE A 189 -27.88 18.84 -0.77
C ILE A 189 -28.03 19.12 0.73
N LYS A 190 -27.90 20.39 1.16
CA LYS A 190 -28.09 20.81 2.55
C LYS A 190 -29.48 20.46 3.08
N ASP A 191 -30.53 20.79 2.33
CA ASP A 191 -31.91 20.49 2.74
C ASP A 191 -32.13 18.97 2.88
N ARG A 192 -31.58 18.17 1.96
CA ARG A 192 -31.64 16.71 2.01
C ARG A 192 -30.86 16.13 3.20
N PHE A 193 -29.65 16.61 3.43
CA PHE A 193 -28.80 16.12 4.51
C PHE A 193 -29.38 16.50 5.88
N ALA A 194 -29.99 17.68 6.00
CA ALA A 194 -30.75 18.08 7.17
C ALA A 194 -31.95 17.13 7.42
N TYR A 195 -32.61 16.64 6.37
CA TYR A 195 -33.64 15.61 6.51
C TYR A 195 -33.07 14.29 7.05
N TYR A 196 -31.91 13.84 6.56
CA TYR A 196 -31.24 12.66 7.11
C TYR A 196 -30.93 12.80 8.60
N SER A 197 -30.30 13.92 8.99
CA SER A 197 -29.93 14.21 10.38
C SER A 197 -31.15 14.32 11.30
N ASN A 198 -32.20 15.01 10.87
CA ASN A 198 -33.33 15.34 11.74
C ASN A 198 -34.46 14.29 11.74
N LYS A 199 -34.55 13.46 10.69
CA LYS A 199 -35.68 12.53 10.49
C LYS A 199 -35.25 11.08 10.32
N ILE A 200 -34.17 10.79 9.60
CA ILE A 200 -33.77 9.39 9.37
C ILE A 200 -33.04 8.84 10.60
N PHE A 201 -31.97 9.49 11.05
CA PHE A 201 -31.16 8.95 12.15
C PHE A 201 -31.94 8.77 13.47
N PRO A 202 -32.73 9.75 13.95
CA PRO A 202 -33.45 9.60 15.22
C PRO A 202 -34.50 8.48 15.20
N ASN A 203 -35.06 8.17 14.03
CA ASN A 203 -36.07 7.11 13.87
C ASN A 203 -35.45 5.72 13.68
N HIS A 204 -34.14 5.63 13.45
CA HIS A 204 -33.42 4.38 13.17
C HIS A 204 -32.11 4.25 13.96
N PRO A 205 -32.15 4.29 15.32
CA PRO A 205 -30.95 4.36 16.17
C PRO A 205 -30.08 3.10 16.13
N ASN A 206 -30.59 1.98 15.61
CA ASN A 206 -29.87 0.71 15.52
C ASN A 206 -29.42 0.37 14.09
N ALA A 207 -29.66 1.27 13.13
CA ALA A 207 -29.29 1.06 11.73
C ALA A 207 -27.89 1.59 11.43
N SER A 208 -27.23 1.00 10.44
CA SER A 208 -25.97 1.50 9.90
C SER A 208 -26.21 2.10 8.52
N PHE A 209 -25.54 3.21 8.21
CA PHE A 209 -25.77 3.94 6.96
C PHE A 209 -24.53 3.98 6.07
N ILE A 210 -24.74 3.87 4.76
CA ILE A 210 -23.74 4.18 3.75
C ILE A 210 -24.18 5.46 3.06
N LEU A 211 -23.30 6.46 2.97
CA LEU A 211 -23.58 7.68 2.22
C LEU A 211 -23.04 7.55 0.79
N GLU A 212 -23.92 7.62 -0.20
CA GLU A 212 -23.57 7.69 -1.62
C GLU A 212 -23.28 9.14 -2.04
N ILE A 213 -22.09 9.37 -2.57
CA ILE A 213 -21.52 10.67 -2.90
C ILE A 213 -21.10 10.67 -4.37
N PRO A 214 -21.75 11.45 -5.25
CA PRO A 214 -21.27 11.63 -6.61
C PRO A 214 -19.99 12.47 -6.63
N PHE A 215 -19.08 12.15 -7.55
CA PHE A 215 -17.92 12.99 -7.83
C PHE A 215 -18.35 14.43 -8.18
N THR A 216 -17.63 15.41 -7.63
CA THR A 216 -17.78 16.82 -7.94
C THR A 216 -16.43 17.52 -7.89
N SER A 217 -16.17 18.37 -8.89
CA SER A 217 -15.03 19.29 -8.90
C SER A 217 -15.26 20.50 -7.96
N MET A 218 -16.51 20.75 -7.57
CA MET A 218 -16.89 21.92 -6.78
C MET A 218 -16.43 21.81 -5.33
N LYS A 219 -15.51 22.71 -4.96
CA LYS A 219 -14.91 22.74 -3.62
C LYS A 219 -15.92 22.96 -2.49
N ASN A 220 -16.87 23.87 -2.65
CA ASN A 220 -17.90 24.17 -1.63
C ASN A 220 -18.81 22.96 -1.32
N ILE A 221 -19.19 22.19 -2.34
CA ILE A 221 -19.98 20.96 -2.18
C ILE A 221 -19.13 19.88 -1.49
N ARG A 222 -17.88 19.70 -1.95
CA ARG A 222 -16.93 18.76 -1.35
C ARG A 222 -16.68 19.04 0.14
N GLU A 223 -16.42 20.30 0.50
CA GLU A 223 -16.23 20.74 1.88
C GLU A 223 -17.48 20.49 2.73
N PHE A 224 -18.67 20.74 2.19
CA PHE A 224 -19.92 20.43 2.87
C PHE A 224 -20.07 18.93 3.16
N TYR A 225 -19.80 18.06 2.18
CA TYR A 225 -19.84 16.61 2.39
C TYR A 225 -18.91 16.17 3.52
N ILE A 226 -17.65 16.62 3.49
CA ILE A 226 -16.65 16.27 4.50
C ILE A 226 -17.08 16.74 5.89
N SER A 227 -17.54 17.99 6.02
CA SER A 227 -18.03 18.54 7.29
C SER A 227 -19.18 17.70 7.84
N TRP A 228 -20.18 17.40 7.01
CA TRP A 228 -21.35 16.65 7.46
C TRP A 228 -21.00 15.21 7.83
N ILE A 229 -20.09 14.56 7.09
CA ILE A 229 -19.62 13.20 7.40
C ILE A 229 -18.95 13.17 8.77
N ASN A 230 -18.08 14.13 9.07
CA ASN A 230 -17.37 14.18 10.35
C ASN A 230 -18.35 14.42 11.53
N GLU A 231 -19.39 15.23 11.33
CA GLU A 231 -20.45 15.43 12.33
C GLU A 231 -21.27 14.17 12.62
N HIS A 232 -21.36 13.24 11.66
CA HIS A 232 -22.24 12.06 11.72
C HIS A 232 -21.47 10.74 11.61
N GLU A 233 -20.15 10.75 11.81
CA GLU A 233 -19.27 9.61 11.55
C GLU A 233 -19.73 8.33 12.26
N SER A 234 -20.09 8.44 13.53
CA SER A 234 -20.50 7.29 14.37
C SER A 234 -21.77 6.58 13.88
N LEU A 235 -22.54 7.21 13.00
CA LEU A 235 -23.75 6.67 12.38
C LEU A 235 -23.47 6.05 11.00
N LEU A 236 -22.33 6.37 10.40
CA LEU A 236 -21.93 5.91 9.09
C LEU A 236 -21.07 4.64 9.19
N PHE A 237 -21.45 3.63 8.41
CA PHE A 237 -20.65 2.43 8.20
C PHE A 237 -19.66 2.60 7.04
N GLY A 238 -20.02 3.42 6.05
CA GLY A 238 -19.16 3.62 4.89
C GLY A 238 -19.64 4.72 3.94
N LEU A 239 -18.84 4.96 2.91
CA LEU A 239 -19.07 5.92 1.85
C LEU A 239 -19.05 5.18 0.50
N LYS A 240 -20.03 5.46 -0.35
CA LYS A 240 -20.08 4.96 -1.73
C LYS A 240 -19.84 6.12 -2.68
N PHE A 241 -18.73 6.11 -3.40
CA PHE A 241 -18.43 7.17 -4.35
C PHE A 241 -18.85 6.75 -5.76
N THR A 242 -19.59 7.60 -6.46
CA THR A 242 -20.08 7.35 -7.81
C THR A 242 -19.49 8.33 -8.82
N ASN A 243 -19.46 7.93 -10.09
CA ASN A 243 -18.98 8.75 -11.22
C ASN A 243 -17.49 9.16 -11.20
N ILE A 244 -16.67 8.57 -10.30
CA ILE A 244 -15.21 8.78 -10.32
C ILE A 244 -14.58 8.12 -11.56
N PHE A 245 -14.92 6.86 -11.81
CA PHE A 245 -14.28 6.04 -12.85
C PHE A 245 -15.00 6.11 -14.21
N SER A 246 -16.11 6.87 -14.30
CA SER A 246 -16.84 7.06 -15.55
C SER A 246 -16.02 7.87 -16.57
N ASN A 247 -15.19 8.81 -16.09
CA ASN A 247 -14.32 9.62 -16.92
C ASN A 247 -13.02 10.01 -16.18
N LEU A 248 -11.97 9.20 -16.36
CA LEU A 248 -10.64 9.44 -15.77
C LEU A 248 -9.83 10.55 -16.46
N ARG A 249 -10.44 11.41 -17.29
CA ARG A 249 -9.75 12.55 -17.93
C ARG A 249 -9.59 13.77 -17.03
N ALA A 250 -10.39 13.88 -15.97
CA ALA A 250 -10.27 14.95 -14.97
C ALA A 250 -9.34 14.51 -13.84
N GLN A 251 -8.08 14.16 -14.16
CA GLN A 251 -7.22 13.43 -13.21
C GLN A 251 -6.99 14.20 -11.91
N SER A 252 -6.58 15.47 -12.00
CA SER A 252 -6.28 16.30 -10.83
C SER A 252 -7.51 16.49 -9.95
N ASP A 253 -8.67 16.87 -10.52
CA ASP A 253 -9.90 17.06 -9.75
C ASP A 253 -10.36 15.78 -9.04
N ILE A 254 -10.24 14.64 -9.72
CA ILE A 254 -10.59 13.32 -9.15
C ILE A 254 -9.65 12.97 -7.99
N LEU A 255 -8.34 13.16 -8.16
CA LEU A 255 -7.36 12.84 -7.13
C LEU A 255 -7.49 13.80 -5.95
N GLU A 256 -7.63 15.11 -6.18
CA GLU A 256 -7.93 16.08 -5.13
C GLU A 256 -9.19 15.69 -4.36
N PHE A 257 -10.25 15.30 -5.06
CA PHE A 257 -11.47 14.81 -4.43
C PHE A 257 -11.18 13.58 -3.55
N ILE A 258 -10.54 12.55 -4.08
CA ILE A 258 -10.24 11.33 -3.32
C ILE A 258 -9.36 11.62 -2.10
N PHE A 259 -8.28 12.38 -2.28
CA PHE A 259 -7.33 12.66 -1.20
C PHE A 259 -7.91 13.61 -0.16
N ASP A 260 -8.74 14.58 -0.53
CA ASP A 260 -9.48 15.41 0.44
C ASP A 260 -10.32 14.53 1.38
N PHE A 261 -11.07 13.56 0.84
CA PHE A 261 -11.83 12.63 1.68
C PHE A 261 -10.92 11.69 2.47
N LYS A 262 -9.84 11.15 1.88
CA LYS A 262 -8.92 10.24 2.59
C LYS A 262 -8.23 10.91 3.78
N LEU A 263 -7.91 12.19 3.66
CA LEU A 263 -7.17 12.94 4.67
C LEU A 263 -8.07 13.60 5.72
N LYS A 264 -9.34 13.87 5.39
CA LYS A 264 -10.24 14.66 6.24
C LYS A 264 -11.43 13.88 6.80
N THR A 265 -11.63 12.63 6.40
CA THR A 265 -12.68 11.76 6.95
C THR A 265 -12.07 10.55 7.64
N SER A 266 -12.82 9.99 8.58
CA SER A 266 -12.36 8.82 9.33
C SER A 266 -12.02 7.64 8.44
N SER A 267 -10.86 7.11 8.74
CA SER A 267 -10.27 5.99 8.05
C SER A 267 -10.90 4.66 8.47
N ASN A 268 -11.86 4.66 9.41
CA ASN A 268 -12.68 3.51 9.78
C ASN A 268 -13.92 3.33 8.89
N LEU A 269 -14.25 4.32 8.05
CA LEU A 269 -15.35 4.21 7.10
C LEU A 269 -14.95 3.30 5.93
N MET A 270 -15.82 2.35 5.61
CA MET A 270 -15.65 1.48 4.43
C MET A 270 -15.91 2.28 3.15
N TRP A 271 -15.05 2.17 2.15
CA TRP A 271 -15.17 2.88 0.88
C TRP A 271 -15.60 1.94 -0.23
N ILE A 272 -16.64 2.33 -0.97
CA ILE A 272 -17.20 1.60 -2.09
C ILE A 272 -17.05 2.45 -3.36
N ALA A 273 -16.48 1.88 -4.41
CA ALA A 273 -16.53 2.47 -5.75
C ALA A 273 -17.83 2.00 -6.44
N GLY A 274 -18.65 2.93 -6.89
CA GLY A 274 -19.94 2.65 -7.54
C GLY A 274 -20.16 3.44 -8.83
N GLY A 275 -21.27 3.15 -9.50
CA GLY A 275 -21.57 3.67 -10.84
C GLY A 275 -20.76 2.97 -11.93
N ASP A 276 -20.29 3.73 -12.91
CA ASP A 276 -19.58 3.20 -14.09
C ASP A 276 -18.09 2.92 -13.78
N ILE A 277 -17.85 1.82 -13.07
CA ILE A 277 -16.53 1.23 -12.85
C ILE A 277 -16.48 -0.16 -13.47
N PHE A 278 -15.34 -0.52 -14.07
CA PHE A 278 -15.18 -1.76 -14.83
C PHE A 278 -13.86 -2.46 -14.49
N PRO A 279 -13.69 -3.75 -14.83
CA PRO A 279 -12.55 -4.54 -14.38
C PRO A 279 -11.18 -3.90 -14.65
N GLN A 280 -10.99 -3.24 -15.78
CA GLN A 280 -9.76 -2.51 -16.11
C GLN A 280 -9.36 -1.43 -15.07
N ASP A 281 -10.31 -0.88 -14.31
CA ASP A 281 -10.09 0.20 -13.35
C ASP A 281 -9.95 -0.31 -11.90
N TYR A 282 -10.22 -1.60 -11.65
CA TYR A 282 -10.32 -2.15 -10.29
C TYR A 282 -9.01 -2.07 -9.53
N ALA A 283 -7.87 -2.36 -10.20
CA ALA A 283 -6.56 -2.28 -9.58
C ALA A 283 -6.24 -0.84 -9.12
N LEU A 284 -6.59 0.16 -9.93
CA LEU A 284 -6.42 1.57 -9.59
C LEU A 284 -7.34 1.98 -8.44
N ALA A 285 -8.61 1.56 -8.46
CA ALA A 285 -9.55 1.83 -7.37
C ALA A 285 -9.06 1.24 -6.04
N VAL A 286 -8.64 -0.03 -6.01
CA VAL A 286 -8.14 -0.63 -4.77
C VAL A 286 -6.84 0.03 -4.31
N TYR A 287 -5.96 0.42 -5.24
CA TYR A 287 -4.74 1.17 -4.91
C TYR A 287 -5.02 2.55 -4.29
N LEU A 288 -6.11 3.22 -4.73
CA LEU A 288 -6.64 4.45 -4.14
C LEU A 288 -7.42 4.21 -2.82
N GLY A 289 -7.49 2.97 -2.35
CA GLY A 289 -8.07 2.61 -1.06
C GLY A 289 -9.58 2.43 -1.05
N PHE A 290 -10.19 2.11 -2.20
CA PHE A 290 -11.56 1.58 -2.22
C PHE A 290 -11.55 0.13 -1.73
N ASP A 291 -12.36 -0.19 -0.72
CA ASP A 291 -12.40 -1.52 -0.12
C ASP A 291 -13.38 -2.45 -0.86
N CYS A 292 -14.34 -1.89 -1.57
CA CYS A 292 -15.35 -2.65 -2.30
C CYS A 292 -15.68 -2.00 -3.63
N ILE A 293 -16.09 -2.81 -4.60
CA ILE A 293 -16.51 -2.34 -5.92
C ILE A 293 -17.91 -2.87 -6.24
N GLU A 294 -18.83 -1.98 -6.58
CA GLU A 294 -20.20 -2.33 -6.98
C GLU A 294 -20.23 -2.90 -8.41
N THR A 295 -21.06 -3.92 -8.64
CA THR A 295 -21.13 -4.63 -9.93
C THR A 295 -22.31 -4.22 -10.81
N HIS A 296 -23.10 -3.21 -10.43
CA HIS A 296 -24.35 -2.84 -11.11
C HIS A 296 -24.16 -2.55 -12.61
N SER A 297 -23.10 -1.81 -12.95
CA SER A 297 -22.74 -1.47 -14.33
C SER A 297 -22.55 -2.74 -15.19
N LEU A 298 -21.99 -3.82 -14.62
CA LEU A 298 -21.75 -5.06 -15.36
C LEU A 298 -23.07 -5.65 -15.87
N PHE A 299 -24.11 -5.68 -15.04
CA PHE A 299 -25.43 -6.18 -15.45
C PHE A 299 -26.01 -5.31 -16.56
N ALA A 300 -26.07 -3.99 -16.33
CA ALA A 300 -26.67 -3.05 -17.28
C ALA A 300 -26.02 -3.11 -18.67
N TYR A 301 -24.68 -3.12 -18.73
CA TYR A 301 -23.94 -3.08 -19.99
C TYR A 301 -23.82 -4.44 -20.67
N SER A 302 -23.85 -5.55 -19.94
CA SER A 302 -23.93 -6.89 -20.56
C SER A 302 -25.16 -7.06 -21.42
N PHE A 303 -26.32 -6.59 -20.96
CA PHE A 303 -27.57 -6.63 -21.73
C PHE A 303 -27.57 -5.70 -22.95
N GLN A 304 -26.68 -4.72 -22.99
CA GLN A 304 -26.47 -3.87 -24.17
C GLN A 304 -25.45 -4.45 -25.16
N GLY A 305 -24.82 -5.59 -24.84
CA GLY A 305 -23.82 -6.22 -25.69
C GLY A 305 -22.38 -5.77 -25.45
N LEU A 306 -22.08 -5.14 -24.31
CA LEU A 306 -20.71 -4.71 -23.99
C LEU A 306 -19.92 -5.82 -23.29
N TYR A 307 -18.80 -6.19 -23.88
CA TYR A 307 -17.85 -7.20 -23.41
C TYR A 307 -16.68 -6.53 -22.70
N PHE A 308 -16.41 -6.91 -21.45
CA PHE A 308 -15.31 -6.37 -20.66
C PHE A 308 -14.11 -7.31 -20.63
N SER A 309 -12.92 -6.76 -20.79
CA SER A 309 -11.66 -7.40 -20.41
C SER A 309 -10.98 -6.58 -19.31
N THR A 310 -9.81 -7.01 -18.86
CA THR A 310 -8.99 -6.23 -17.92
C THR A 310 -8.23 -5.09 -18.62
N GLN A 311 -8.29 -5.01 -19.97
CA GLN A 311 -7.53 -4.04 -20.78
C GLN A 311 -8.43 -3.22 -21.71
N SER A 312 -9.67 -3.63 -21.94
CA SER A 312 -10.55 -3.04 -22.94
C SER A 312 -12.03 -3.24 -22.62
N ARG A 313 -12.87 -2.45 -23.28
CA ARG A 313 -14.32 -2.55 -23.28
C ARG A 313 -14.79 -2.53 -24.73
N ASP A 314 -15.30 -3.64 -25.22
CA ASP A 314 -15.60 -3.83 -26.64
C ASP A 314 -17.04 -4.26 -26.84
N TRP A 315 -17.71 -3.70 -27.84
CA TRP A 315 -19.03 -4.19 -28.22
C TRP A 315 -18.89 -5.58 -28.84
N LEU A 316 -19.78 -6.52 -28.48
CA LEU A 316 -19.76 -7.89 -29.00
C LEU A 316 -19.68 -7.91 -30.53
N ARG A 317 -20.44 -7.04 -31.20
CA ARG A 317 -20.44 -6.86 -32.67
C ARG A 317 -19.10 -6.46 -33.29
N LYS A 318 -18.12 -6.00 -32.51
CA LYS A 318 -16.75 -5.68 -32.96
C LYS A 318 -15.76 -6.82 -32.71
N LEU A 319 -16.14 -7.81 -31.90
CA LEU A 319 -15.28 -8.92 -31.57
C LEU A 319 -15.26 -9.95 -32.72
N HIS A 320 -14.05 -10.29 -33.15
CA HIS A 320 -13.82 -11.41 -34.05
C HIS A 320 -13.69 -12.73 -33.28
N PHE A 321 -13.16 -12.65 -32.06
CA PHE A 321 -12.95 -13.77 -31.15
C PHE A 321 -13.20 -13.32 -29.71
N PRO A 322 -13.76 -14.17 -28.84
CA PRO A 322 -13.74 -13.93 -27.40
C PRO A 322 -12.29 -13.94 -26.87
N LEU A 323 -11.95 -13.05 -25.95
CA LEU A 323 -10.59 -12.89 -25.40
C LEU A 323 -10.36 -13.71 -24.11
N CYS A 324 -11.27 -14.62 -23.78
CA CYS A 324 -11.26 -15.36 -22.52
C CYS A 324 -11.67 -16.81 -22.77
N SER A 325 -11.23 -17.72 -21.88
CA SER A 325 -11.57 -19.15 -21.94
C SER A 325 -12.70 -19.54 -20.97
N CYS A 326 -13.47 -18.57 -20.46
CA CYS A 326 -14.59 -18.85 -19.56
C CYS A 326 -15.74 -19.55 -20.30
N ARG A 327 -16.66 -20.16 -19.55
CA ARG A 327 -17.81 -20.87 -20.12
C ARG A 327 -18.68 -20.00 -21.03
N GLY A 328 -18.90 -18.74 -20.66
CA GLY A 328 -19.64 -17.78 -21.50
C GLY A 328 -18.94 -17.54 -22.84
N CYS A 329 -17.62 -17.38 -22.84
CA CYS A 329 -16.84 -17.21 -24.07
C CYS A 329 -16.82 -18.46 -24.97
N GLN A 330 -16.71 -19.65 -24.39
CA GLN A 330 -16.79 -20.91 -25.16
C GLN A 330 -18.12 -21.05 -25.91
N LEU A 331 -19.21 -20.56 -25.31
CA LEU A 331 -20.52 -20.52 -25.95
C LEU A 331 -20.60 -19.42 -27.02
N LEU A 332 -20.06 -18.23 -26.72
CA LEU A 332 -20.00 -17.10 -27.65
C LEU A 332 -19.24 -17.42 -28.94
N GLU A 333 -18.21 -18.28 -28.90
CA GLU A 333 -17.48 -18.70 -30.12
C GLU A 333 -18.43 -19.24 -31.20
N SER A 334 -19.46 -20.00 -30.79
CA SER A 334 -20.47 -20.56 -31.70
C SER A 334 -21.54 -19.55 -32.14
N ASN A 335 -21.56 -18.37 -31.51
CA ASN A 335 -22.57 -17.32 -31.67
C ASN A 335 -21.96 -15.99 -32.17
N LEU A 336 -20.69 -15.98 -32.62
CA LEU A 336 -19.99 -14.80 -33.16
C LEU A 336 -19.75 -14.91 -34.68
N PRO A 337 -19.68 -13.77 -35.41
CA PRO A 337 -20.26 -12.47 -35.10
C PRO A 337 -21.74 -12.43 -35.55
N GLY A 338 -22.65 -12.07 -34.64
CA GLY A 338 -24.06 -11.90 -35.00
C GLY A 338 -24.26 -10.71 -35.96
N LYS A 339 -25.15 -10.84 -36.95
CA LYS A 339 -25.69 -9.69 -37.70
C LYS A 339 -26.95 -9.19 -36.97
N GLY A 340 -26.90 -7.99 -36.38
CA GLY A 340 -28.07 -7.36 -35.71
C GLY A 340 -27.85 -7.09 -34.22
N HIS A 341 -28.95 -6.89 -33.48
CA HIS A 341 -28.92 -6.76 -32.03
C HIS A 341 -28.57 -8.09 -31.36
N GLU A 342 -27.90 -8.01 -30.21
CA GLU A 342 -27.49 -9.17 -29.42
C GLU A 342 -28.71 -9.98 -28.97
N THR A 343 -28.70 -11.30 -29.21
CA THR A 343 -29.78 -12.19 -28.75
C THR A 343 -29.76 -12.31 -27.23
N ILE A 344 -30.87 -12.77 -26.65
CA ILE A 344 -30.97 -12.99 -25.21
C ILE A 344 -29.86 -13.94 -24.74
N GLU A 345 -29.60 -15.01 -25.49
CA GLU A 345 -28.54 -15.98 -25.18
C GLU A 345 -27.16 -15.32 -25.16
N GLN A 346 -26.84 -14.51 -26.17
CA GLN A 346 -25.59 -13.74 -26.21
C GLN A 346 -25.47 -12.78 -25.03
N GLN A 347 -26.56 -12.08 -24.66
CA GLN A 347 -26.56 -11.17 -23.51
C GLN A 347 -26.25 -11.90 -22.19
N TYR A 348 -26.83 -13.10 -21.98
CA TYR A 348 -26.50 -13.92 -20.81
C TYR A 348 -25.06 -14.46 -20.87
N GLU A 349 -24.58 -14.87 -22.04
CA GLU A 349 -23.19 -15.33 -22.21
C GLU A 349 -22.18 -14.20 -21.91
N ILE A 350 -22.46 -12.98 -22.37
CA ILE A 350 -21.70 -11.77 -22.04
C ILE A 350 -21.78 -11.47 -20.55
N LEU A 351 -22.95 -11.57 -19.93
CA LEU A 351 -23.11 -11.32 -18.49
C LEU A 351 -22.28 -12.29 -17.67
N TYR A 352 -22.32 -13.58 -18.00
CA TYR A 352 -21.49 -14.57 -17.35
C TYR A 352 -20.00 -14.24 -17.49
N HIS A 353 -19.56 -13.89 -18.71
CA HIS A 353 -18.20 -13.49 -18.99
C HIS A 353 -17.79 -12.24 -18.18
N ASN A 354 -18.60 -11.19 -18.17
CA ASN A 354 -18.31 -9.94 -17.47
C ASN A 354 -18.18 -10.14 -15.96
N ILE A 355 -19.09 -10.92 -15.35
CA ILE A 355 -19.00 -11.30 -13.92
C ILE A 355 -17.75 -12.16 -13.68
N PHE A 356 -17.44 -13.10 -14.58
CA PHE A 356 -16.25 -13.93 -14.48
C PHE A 356 -14.97 -13.09 -14.53
N THR A 357 -14.89 -12.13 -15.45
CA THR A 357 -13.77 -11.19 -15.59
C THR A 357 -13.62 -10.34 -14.35
N ALA A 358 -14.70 -9.74 -13.84
CA ALA A 358 -14.68 -8.98 -12.60
C ALA A 358 -14.20 -9.81 -11.40
N ARG A 359 -14.68 -11.05 -11.27
CA ARG A 359 -14.23 -11.99 -10.24
C ARG A 359 -12.76 -12.35 -10.38
N SER A 360 -12.31 -12.63 -11.60
CA SER A 360 -10.93 -12.99 -11.89
C SER A 360 -9.99 -11.83 -11.58
N GLU A 361 -10.38 -10.61 -11.94
CA GLU A 361 -9.62 -9.40 -11.64
C GLU A 361 -9.51 -9.15 -10.13
N MET A 362 -10.63 -9.20 -9.39
CA MET A 362 -10.60 -9.02 -7.94
C MET A 362 -9.71 -10.06 -7.25
N ARG A 363 -9.74 -11.32 -7.70
CA ARG A 363 -8.85 -12.38 -7.17
C ARG A 363 -7.38 -12.12 -7.43
N GLN A 364 -7.02 -11.57 -8.60
CA GLN A 364 -5.65 -11.16 -8.86
C GLN A 364 -5.24 -10.05 -7.89
N ILE A 365 -6.08 -9.03 -7.73
CA ILE A 365 -5.83 -7.91 -6.80
C ILE A 365 -5.67 -8.42 -5.36
N GLU A 366 -6.54 -9.32 -4.90
CA GLU A 366 -6.44 -9.95 -3.58
C GLU A 366 -5.12 -10.72 -3.40
N GLN A 367 -4.70 -11.49 -4.41
CA GLN A 367 -3.43 -12.23 -4.38
C GLN A 367 -2.23 -11.27 -4.25
N TYR A 368 -2.17 -10.23 -5.07
CA TYR A 368 -1.10 -9.24 -5.00
C TYR A 368 -1.14 -8.42 -3.70
N ASN A 369 -2.32 -8.15 -3.14
CA ASN A 369 -2.45 -7.53 -1.80
C ASN A 369 -1.91 -8.44 -0.70
N HIS A 370 -2.25 -9.74 -0.72
CA HIS A 370 -1.74 -10.70 0.25
C HIS A 370 -0.21 -10.83 0.19
N GLU A 371 0.38 -10.68 -0.99
CA GLU A 371 1.83 -10.66 -1.19
C GLU A 371 2.48 -9.28 -0.90
N GLY A 372 1.70 -8.23 -0.67
CA GLY A 372 2.19 -6.85 -0.50
C GLY A 372 2.62 -6.16 -1.81
N SER A 373 2.40 -6.80 -2.96
CA SER A 373 2.92 -6.42 -4.27
C SER A 373 1.87 -5.74 -5.18
N LEU A 374 0.78 -5.18 -4.63
CA LEU A 374 -0.29 -4.50 -5.38
C LEU A 374 0.24 -3.44 -6.34
N ARG A 375 1.21 -2.62 -5.93
CA ARG A 375 1.83 -1.61 -6.80
C ARG A 375 2.44 -2.23 -8.06
N THR A 376 3.07 -3.40 -7.95
CA THR A 376 3.61 -4.14 -9.10
C THR A 376 2.52 -4.61 -10.06
N TYR A 377 1.34 -4.96 -9.53
CA TYR A 377 0.20 -5.31 -10.37
C TYR A 377 -0.37 -4.09 -11.08
N LEU A 378 -0.54 -2.98 -10.38
CA LEU A 378 -1.02 -1.74 -10.96
C LEU A 378 -0.11 -1.24 -12.08
N GLU A 379 1.21 -1.24 -11.87
CA GLU A 379 2.19 -0.86 -12.90
C GLU A 379 2.08 -1.74 -14.16
N LYS A 380 1.61 -2.99 -14.07
CA LYS A 380 1.31 -3.80 -15.27
C LYS A 380 0.04 -3.33 -15.97
N GLN A 381 -0.99 -2.94 -15.20
CA GLN A 381 -2.29 -2.55 -15.74
C GLN A 381 -2.29 -1.16 -16.39
N ILE A 382 -1.52 -0.20 -15.87
CA ILE A 382 -1.51 1.18 -16.40
C ILE A 382 -1.10 1.25 -17.87
N HIS A 383 -0.32 0.29 -18.38
CA HIS A 383 0.10 0.23 -19.79
C HIS A 383 -1.06 -0.08 -20.74
N SER A 384 -2.26 -0.40 -20.23
CA SER A 384 -3.48 -0.53 -21.01
C SER A 384 -4.28 0.77 -21.17
N SER A 385 -4.04 1.80 -20.34
CA SER A 385 -4.82 3.04 -20.33
C SER A 385 -3.93 4.26 -20.06
N PRO A 386 -3.85 5.22 -21.01
CA PRO A 386 -3.17 6.50 -20.79
C PRO A 386 -3.70 7.26 -19.57
N GLU A 387 -5.01 7.21 -19.31
CA GLU A 387 -5.62 7.86 -18.15
C GLU A 387 -5.14 7.24 -16.84
N SER A 388 -5.06 5.91 -16.76
CA SER A 388 -4.53 5.21 -15.57
C SER A 388 -3.04 5.49 -15.36
N ALA A 389 -2.25 5.55 -16.44
CA ALA A 389 -0.85 5.93 -16.36
C ALA A 389 -0.67 7.38 -15.88
N SER A 390 -1.49 8.31 -16.37
CA SER A 390 -1.50 9.71 -15.91
C SER A 390 -1.90 9.81 -14.43
N MET A 391 -2.94 9.08 -14.00
CA MET A 391 -3.34 9.02 -12.59
C MET A 391 -2.17 8.59 -11.71
N LEU A 392 -1.47 7.49 -12.05
CA LEU A 392 -0.35 7.01 -11.24
C LEU A 392 0.80 8.02 -11.14
N ARG A 393 1.10 8.72 -12.25
CA ARG A 393 2.15 9.76 -12.26
C ARG A 393 1.78 10.94 -11.36
N ILE A 394 0.53 11.40 -11.40
CA ILE A 394 0.06 12.50 -10.56
C ILE A 394 0.03 12.06 -9.09
N ILE A 395 -0.47 10.84 -8.81
CA ILE A 395 -0.43 10.24 -7.47
C ILE A 395 0.98 10.28 -6.89
N ASP A 396 1.98 9.80 -7.65
CA ASP A 396 3.36 9.75 -7.18
C ASP A 396 4.00 11.13 -7.00
N HIS A 397 3.64 12.10 -7.85
CA HIS A 397 4.21 13.44 -7.85
C HIS A 397 3.58 14.36 -6.80
N GLU A 398 2.26 14.35 -6.66
CA GLU A 398 1.51 15.28 -5.83
C GLU A 398 1.11 14.68 -4.47
N PHE A 399 0.93 13.35 -4.39
CA PHE A 399 0.41 12.66 -3.21
C PHE A 399 1.35 11.56 -2.69
N GLY A 400 2.62 11.59 -3.12
CA GLY A 400 3.60 10.58 -2.79
C GLY A 400 3.89 10.50 -1.29
N GLU A 401 3.96 11.64 -0.59
CA GLU A 401 4.23 11.68 0.86
C GLU A 401 3.09 11.03 1.66
N GLU A 402 1.85 11.29 1.28
CA GLU A 402 0.64 10.72 1.86
C GLU A 402 0.61 9.20 1.70
N ILE A 403 0.98 8.67 0.53
CA ILE A 403 1.03 7.24 0.30
C ILE A 403 2.21 6.59 1.02
N ASN A 404 3.39 7.23 0.98
CA ASN A 404 4.63 6.68 1.50
C ASN A 404 4.55 6.37 3.00
N SER A 405 3.93 7.25 3.78
CA SER A 405 3.70 7.06 5.23
C SER A 405 2.79 5.86 5.56
N ARG A 406 2.04 5.37 4.58
CA ARG A 406 1.11 4.23 4.72
C ARG A 406 1.64 2.93 4.15
N TYR A 407 2.89 2.93 3.66
CA TYR A 407 3.50 1.77 3.04
C TYR A 407 4.35 0.97 4.02
N LYS A 408 4.27 -0.36 3.98
CA LYS A 408 5.10 -1.20 4.84
C LYS A 408 6.57 -1.13 4.44
N LEU A 409 7.42 -0.90 5.44
CA LEU A 409 8.87 -0.92 5.26
C LEU A 409 9.46 -2.31 5.46
N ASN A 410 8.86 -3.09 6.36
CA ASN A 410 9.25 -4.47 6.64
C ASN A 410 8.50 -5.44 5.72
N SER A 411 9.17 -5.94 4.69
CA SER A 411 8.64 -6.89 3.71
C SER A 411 9.73 -7.75 3.09
N ASN A 412 9.31 -8.74 2.29
CA ASN A 412 10.20 -9.69 1.60
C ASN A 412 9.74 -10.04 0.16
N TYR A 413 8.71 -9.37 -0.36
CA TYR A 413 8.25 -9.61 -1.73
C TYR A 413 9.21 -8.99 -2.76
N ARG A 414 9.18 -9.50 -3.99
CA ARG A 414 10.02 -8.97 -5.07
C ARG A 414 9.48 -7.63 -5.58
N VAL A 415 10.33 -6.61 -5.61
CA VAL A 415 9.99 -5.28 -6.14
C VAL A 415 10.46 -5.20 -7.59
N ASN A 416 9.56 -5.42 -8.55
CA ASN A 416 9.92 -5.36 -9.97
C ASN A 416 9.91 -3.90 -10.43
N CYS A 417 11.09 -3.35 -10.69
CA CYS A 417 11.28 -1.99 -11.19
C CYS A 417 11.56 -2.07 -12.69
N ILE A 418 10.51 -1.95 -13.52
CA ILE A 418 10.60 -2.19 -14.96
C ILE A 418 10.59 -0.89 -15.76
N GLY A 419 9.68 0.03 -15.41
CA GLY A 419 9.47 1.30 -16.12
C GLY A 419 9.83 2.53 -15.28
N THR A 420 9.62 3.71 -15.85
CA THR A 420 9.91 5.00 -15.21
C THR A 420 9.10 5.25 -13.94
N GLU A 421 7.87 4.70 -13.89
CA GLU A 421 6.97 4.70 -12.74
C GLU A 421 7.55 3.96 -11.52
N SER A 422 8.61 3.18 -11.73
CA SER A 422 9.30 2.48 -10.66
C SER A 422 10.27 3.38 -9.86
N TYR A 423 10.65 4.55 -10.39
CA TYR A 423 11.53 5.51 -9.72
C TYR A 423 10.88 6.14 -8.48
N THR A 424 9.58 6.38 -8.55
CA THR A 424 8.78 7.08 -7.54
C THR A 424 8.03 6.12 -6.61
N ARG A 425 8.26 4.81 -6.74
CA ARG A 425 7.60 3.80 -5.91
C ARG A 425 7.80 4.07 -4.41
N PRO A 426 6.77 3.82 -3.59
CA PRO A 426 6.89 4.00 -2.15
C PRO A 426 8.03 3.22 -1.51
N GLU A 427 8.28 1.98 -1.93
CA GLU A 427 9.39 1.18 -1.40
C GLU A 427 10.74 1.84 -1.68
N VAL A 428 10.90 2.39 -2.88
CA VAL A 428 12.13 3.06 -3.35
C VAL A 428 12.32 4.38 -2.63
N GLN A 429 11.30 5.23 -2.60
CA GLN A 429 11.36 6.55 -1.98
C GLN A 429 11.55 6.47 -0.47
N ASN A 430 10.87 5.54 0.22
CA ASN A 430 11.08 5.33 1.65
C ASN A 430 12.49 4.85 1.98
N PHE A 431 13.05 3.92 1.18
CA PHE A 431 14.44 3.49 1.36
C PHE A 431 15.42 4.64 1.15
N ILE A 432 15.27 5.39 0.05
CA ILE A 432 16.09 6.57 -0.25
C ILE A 432 16.02 7.57 0.90
N ASN A 433 14.82 7.89 1.38
CA ASN A 433 14.61 8.84 2.47
C ASN A 433 15.25 8.36 3.77
N ARG A 434 15.09 7.09 4.17
CA ARG A 434 15.77 6.55 5.36
C ARG A 434 17.28 6.56 5.23
N VAL A 435 17.84 6.13 4.10
CA VAL A 435 19.28 6.22 3.85
C VAL A 435 19.77 7.66 3.87
N LYS A 436 18.98 8.61 3.38
CA LYS A 436 19.30 10.04 3.35
C LYS A 436 19.25 10.71 4.72
N THR A 437 18.32 10.32 5.60
CA THR A 437 18.01 11.06 6.85
C THR A 437 18.42 10.31 8.12
N GLU A 438 18.23 9.00 8.19
CA GLU A 438 18.40 8.21 9.42
C GLU A 438 19.76 7.49 9.48
N ILE A 439 20.31 7.10 8.33
CA ILE A 439 21.52 6.24 8.30
C ILE A 439 22.79 7.07 8.19
N TYR A 440 23.78 6.74 9.01
CA TYR A 440 25.10 7.38 8.99
C TYR A 440 26.23 6.34 8.91
N PRO A 441 27.27 6.58 8.08
CA PRO A 441 28.44 5.71 8.06
C PRO A 441 29.15 5.72 9.41
N ALA A 442 29.89 4.66 9.71
CA ALA A 442 30.80 4.66 10.85
C ALA A 442 31.92 5.68 10.63
N GLN A 443 32.19 6.53 11.62
CA GLN A 443 33.09 7.69 11.45
C GLN A 443 34.57 7.33 11.36
N PHE A 444 34.93 6.08 11.66
CA PHE A 444 36.32 5.62 11.47
C PHE A 444 36.68 5.38 10.00
N TYR A 445 35.72 5.33 9.07
CA TYR A 445 36.03 5.09 7.66
C TYR A 445 36.84 6.22 7.06
N ARG A 446 37.97 5.87 6.41
CA ARG A 446 38.89 6.82 5.75
C ARG A 446 38.89 6.72 4.24
N MET A 447 38.34 5.63 3.72
CA MET A 447 38.24 5.38 2.28
C MET A 447 36.86 4.83 1.94
N VAL A 448 36.29 5.29 0.83
CA VAL A 448 35.06 4.75 0.25
C VAL A 448 35.38 4.11 -1.09
N ILE A 449 34.93 2.89 -1.29
CA ILE A 449 34.97 2.22 -2.61
C ILE A 449 33.55 2.14 -3.15
N ILE A 450 33.33 2.79 -4.29
CA ILE A 450 32.05 2.75 -5.02
C ILE A 450 32.09 1.58 -5.99
N LEU A 451 31.10 0.70 -5.89
CA LEU A 451 30.94 -0.49 -6.71
C LEU A 451 29.60 -0.42 -7.48
N PRO A 452 29.51 -1.05 -8.67
CA PRO A 452 28.24 -1.19 -9.37
C PRO A 452 27.37 -2.25 -8.70
N CYS A 453 26.09 -2.28 -9.04
CA CYS A 453 25.19 -3.32 -8.55
C CYS A 453 25.44 -4.69 -9.21
N ALA A 454 24.68 -5.70 -8.76
CA ALA A 454 24.69 -7.04 -9.34
C ALA A 454 23.27 -7.60 -9.41
N ALA A 455 23.04 -8.53 -10.36
CA ALA A 455 21.76 -9.23 -10.50
C ALA A 455 21.42 -10.06 -9.26
N THR A 456 22.40 -10.82 -8.73
CA THR A 456 22.23 -11.55 -7.47
C THR A 456 22.33 -10.61 -6.28
N LYS A 457 21.28 -10.59 -5.47
CA LYS A 457 21.19 -9.85 -4.21
C LYS A 457 20.99 -10.84 -3.05
N PRO A 458 21.48 -10.53 -1.84
CA PRO A 458 22.32 -9.38 -1.47
C PRO A 458 23.65 -9.38 -2.23
N TYR A 459 24.16 -8.20 -2.59
CA TYR A 459 25.22 -8.07 -3.59
C TYR A 459 26.50 -8.85 -3.24
N SER A 460 26.88 -8.90 -1.96
CA SER A 460 28.04 -9.65 -1.46
C SER A 460 28.03 -11.14 -1.81
N GLN A 461 26.88 -11.72 -2.13
CA GLN A 461 26.75 -13.11 -2.54
C GLN A 461 27.02 -13.32 -4.04
N SER A 462 26.98 -12.26 -4.85
CA SER A 462 27.25 -12.32 -6.28
C SER A 462 28.72 -12.68 -6.60
N LYS A 463 28.95 -13.28 -7.77
CA LYS A 463 30.30 -13.64 -8.26
C LYS A 463 31.20 -12.40 -8.40
N SER A 464 30.64 -11.29 -8.88
CA SER A 464 31.34 -10.02 -9.06
C SER A 464 31.81 -9.44 -7.73
N HIS A 465 30.93 -9.30 -6.75
CA HIS A 465 31.30 -8.74 -5.44
C HIS A 465 32.22 -9.66 -4.64
N LYS A 466 32.09 -10.99 -4.75
CA LYS A 466 33.07 -11.93 -4.19
C LYS A 466 34.47 -11.67 -4.76
N SER A 467 34.57 -11.37 -6.05
CA SER A 467 35.84 -11.04 -6.70
C SER A 467 36.38 -9.67 -6.26
N PHE A 468 35.53 -8.64 -6.19
CA PHE A 468 35.91 -7.33 -5.65
C PHE A 468 36.42 -7.44 -4.21
N LYS A 469 35.66 -8.09 -3.32
CA LYS A 469 36.02 -8.27 -1.90
C LYS A 469 37.35 -9.02 -1.75
N ARG A 470 37.61 -10.03 -2.60
CA ARG A 470 38.88 -10.75 -2.63
C ARG A 470 40.05 -9.83 -2.99
N VAL A 471 39.93 -9.04 -4.06
CA VAL A 471 40.99 -8.10 -4.49
C VAL A 471 41.24 -7.04 -3.42
N ILE A 472 40.17 -6.40 -2.92
CA ILE A 472 40.27 -5.35 -1.91
C ILE A 472 40.98 -5.87 -0.65
N ARG A 473 40.55 -7.02 -0.12
CA ARG A 473 41.16 -7.63 1.08
C ARG A 473 42.60 -8.07 0.86
N LYS A 474 42.88 -8.71 -0.28
CA LYS A 474 44.24 -9.17 -0.62
C LYS A 474 45.22 -8.00 -0.70
N THR A 475 44.82 -6.90 -1.34
CA THR A 475 45.70 -5.76 -1.58
C THR A 475 45.92 -4.92 -0.33
N LEU A 476 44.83 -4.51 0.33
CA LEU A 476 44.90 -3.62 1.50
C LEU A 476 45.34 -4.33 2.79
N GLY A 477 45.20 -5.65 2.85
CA GLY A 477 45.56 -6.42 4.04
C GLY A 477 44.68 -6.11 5.26
N LYS A 478 45.03 -6.69 6.42
CA LYS A 478 44.23 -6.57 7.65
C LYS A 478 44.26 -5.18 8.28
N THR A 479 45.28 -4.39 7.99
CA THR A 479 45.49 -3.07 8.61
C THR A 479 44.61 -1.99 7.98
N LEU A 480 44.55 -1.92 6.65
CA LEU A 480 43.81 -0.85 5.95
C LEU A 480 42.36 -1.23 5.64
N PHE A 481 42.06 -2.52 5.44
CA PHE A 481 40.72 -2.98 5.07
C PHE A 481 39.60 -2.52 6.04
N PRO A 482 39.79 -2.51 7.37
CA PRO A 482 38.76 -2.04 8.30
C PRO A 482 38.33 -0.59 8.09
N PHE A 483 39.20 0.26 7.54
CA PHE A 483 38.93 1.68 7.28
C PHE A 483 38.26 1.94 5.92
N VAL A 484 37.89 0.88 5.19
CA VAL A 484 37.25 0.97 3.88
C VAL A 484 35.75 0.73 4.01
N HIS A 485 34.96 1.74 3.67
CA HIS A 485 33.55 1.57 3.44
C HIS A 485 33.28 1.19 1.98
N GLN A 486 32.38 0.23 1.75
CA GLN A 486 31.93 -0.13 0.40
C GLN A 486 30.50 0.36 0.21
N ILE A 487 30.29 1.15 -0.84
CA ILE A 487 28.96 1.58 -1.24
C ILE A 487 28.65 1.06 -2.64
N ILE A 488 27.40 0.69 -2.86
CA ILE A 488 26.90 0.17 -4.11
C ILE A 488 25.98 1.22 -4.69
N ILE A 489 26.22 1.63 -5.93
CA ILE A 489 25.28 2.51 -6.64
C ILE A 489 24.43 1.71 -7.62
N THR A 490 23.16 2.06 -7.70
CA THR A 490 22.15 1.38 -8.52
C THR A 490 20.98 2.30 -8.83
N SER A 491 20.18 1.94 -9.82
CA SER A 491 18.88 2.53 -10.08
C SER A 491 17.81 1.46 -9.79
N PRO A 492 16.68 1.80 -9.15
CA PRO A 492 16.26 3.14 -8.76
C PRO A 492 16.71 3.59 -7.36
N LEU A 493 17.29 2.70 -6.54
CA LEU A 493 17.58 2.99 -5.11
C LEU A 493 18.70 4.01 -4.86
N GLY A 494 19.47 4.38 -5.88
CA GLY A 494 20.59 5.31 -5.77
C GLY A 494 21.79 4.68 -5.06
N VAL A 495 21.88 4.83 -3.74
CA VAL A 495 23.02 4.40 -2.92
C VAL A 495 22.59 3.34 -1.92
N VAL A 496 23.24 2.19 -1.94
CA VAL A 496 23.07 1.12 -0.97
C VAL A 496 24.40 0.91 -0.22
N PRO A 497 24.51 1.35 1.04
CA PRO A 497 25.63 1.00 1.91
C PRO A 497 25.72 -0.52 2.10
N ARG A 498 26.93 -1.07 2.25
CA ARG A 498 27.14 -2.53 2.35
C ARG A 498 26.36 -3.14 3.52
N GLU A 499 26.28 -2.42 4.62
CA GLU A 499 25.56 -2.79 5.84
C GLU A 499 24.05 -2.94 5.66
N LEU A 500 23.47 -2.31 4.63
CA LEU A 500 22.04 -2.38 4.31
C LEU A 500 21.72 -3.28 3.12
N GLU A 501 22.69 -3.97 2.51
CA GLU A 501 22.44 -4.76 1.29
C GLU A 501 21.46 -5.94 1.47
N HIS A 502 21.21 -6.33 2.71
CA HIS A 502 20.29 -7.40 3.09
C HIS A 502 18.87 -6.91 3.36
N ILE A 503 18.66 -5.61 3.55
CA ILE A 503 17.37 -5.06 3.93
C ILE A 503 16.45 -4.94 2.72
N PHE A 504 15.15 -5.13 2.91
CA PHE A 504 14.17 -4.76 1.89
C PHE A 504 14.10 -3.23 1.75
N PRO A 505 13.99 -2.68 0.52
CA PRO A 505 13.90 -3.38 -0.77
C PRO A 505 15.27 -3.66 -1.43
N ALA A 506 16.40 -3.25 -0.86
CA ALA A 506 17.73 -3.40 -1.46
C ALA A 506 18.10 -4.85 -1.84
N ALA A 507 17.67 -5.82 -1.02
CA ALA A 507 17.86 -7.24 -1.31
C ALA A 507 16.83 -7.83 -2.32
N HIS A 508 15.72 -7.13 -2.59
CA HIS A 508 14.51 -7.69 -3.21
C HIS A 508 14.06 -7.00 -4.48
N TYR A 509 14.60 -5.82 -4.81
CA TYR A 509 14.28 -5.17 -6.06
C TYR A 509 14.83 -5.98 -7.24
N ASP A 510 14.26 -5.77 -8.43
CA ASP A 510 14.80 -6.29 -9.67
C ASP A 510 14.57 -5.31 -10.82
N ILE A 511 15.48 -5.32 -11.79
CA ILE A 511 15.51 -4.37 -12.91
C ILE A 511 15.90 -5.09 -14.21
N PRO A 512 15.45 -4.61 -15.38
CA PRO A 512 16.04 -5.03 -16.64
C PRO A 512 17.50 -4.54 -16.72
N VAL A 513 18.45 -5.48 -16.78
CA VAL A 513 19.89 -5.14 -16.82
C VAL A 513 20.34 -4.95 -18.28
N THR A 514 20.08 -3.77 -18.84
CA THR A 514 20.54 -3.40 -20.20
C THR A 514 21.89 -2.68 -20.19
N GLY A 515 22.23 -2.02 -19.07
CA GLY A 515 23.42 -1.16 -18.97
C GLY A 515 23.25 0.24 -19.56
N GLU A 516 22.08 0.50 -20.15
CA GLU A 516 21.65 1.84 -20.55
C GLU A 516 21.08 2.56 -19.33
N TRP A 517 21.49 3.82 -19.16
CA TRP A 517 21.04 4.67 -18.07
C TRP A 517 20.50 5.95 -18.68
N ASP A 518 19.28 6.32 -18.31
CA ASP A 518 18.73 7.59 -18.74
C ASP A 518 19.31 8.77 -17.92
N SER A 519 19.02 10.00 -18.37
CA SER A 519 19.51 11.21 -17.70
C SER A 519 18.95 11.38 -16.28
N TYR A 520 17.74 10.88 -16.03
CA TYR A 520 17.09 10.98 -14.73
C TYR A 520 17.74 10.03 -13.73
N GLU A 521 18.05 8.80 -14.13
CA GLU A 521 18.77 7.81 -13.33
C GLU A 521 20.17 8.30 -12.94
N ILE A 522 20.91 8.85 -13.91
CA ILE A 522 22.26 9.40 -13.69
C ILE A 522 22.20 10.54 -12.67
N LYS A 523 21.30 11.50 -12.89
CA LYS A 523 21.16 12.68 -12.03
C LYS A 523 20.75 12.27 -10.62
N THR A 524 19.67 11.52 -10.47
CA THR A 524 19.12 11.12 -9.17
C THR A 524 20.14 10.30 -8.36
N THR A 525 20.79 9.31 -9.00
CA THR A 525 21.82 8.50 -8.33
C THR A 525 23.04 9.34 -7.94
N GLY A 526 23.45 10.29 -8.79
CA GLY A 526 24.55 11.21 -8.50
C GLY A 526 24.26 12.14 -7.32
N GLU A 527 23.04 12.70 -7.25
CA GLU A 527 22.59 13.54 -6.13
C GLU A 527 22.57 12.76 -4.81
N LEU A 528 22.05 11.53 -4.83
CA LEU A 528 22.02 10.65 -3.65
C LEU A 528 23.43 10.25 -3.20
N LEU A 529 24.32 9.96 -4.14
CA LEU A 529 25.72 9.68 -3.86
C LEU A 529 26.43 10.89 -3.25
N ALA A 530 26.21 12.09 -3.80
CA ALA A 530 26.78 13.31 -3.24
C ALA A 530 26.28 13.55 -1.81
N HIS A 531 24.98 13.40 -1.57
CA HIS A 531 24.40 13.52 -0.22
C HIS A 531 25.00 12.50 0.75
N TRP A 532 25.16 11.24 0.33
CA TRP A 532 25.77 10.20 1.16
C TRP A 532 27.23 10.53 1.53
N LEU A 533 28.04 10.96 0.55
CA LEU A 533 29.45 11.28 0.77
C LEU A 533 29.66 12.51 1.68
N LYS A 534 28.69 13.42 1.77
CA LYS A 534 28.73 14.54 2.73
C LYS A 534 28.57 14.10 4.19
N LYS A 535 28.11 12.88 4.46
CA LYS A 535 27.90 12.36 5.84
C LYS A 535 29.17 11.90 6.53
N TYR A 536 30.29 11.82 5.81
CA TYR A 536 31.57 11.49 6.41
C TYR A 536 32.16 12.75 7.01
N SER A 537 32.41 12.74 8.32
CA SER A 537 33.18 13.77 9.01
C SER A 537 34.54 13.20 9.39
N ASN A 538 35.62 13.85 8.97
CA ASN A 538 36.95 13.51 9.44
C ASN A 538 37.33 14.46 10.59
N GLU A 539 37.25 13.96 11.83
CA GLU A 539 37.75 14.68 13.03
C GLU A 539 39.22 15.08 12.90
N THR A 540 40.00 14.38 12.07
CA THR A 540 41.42 14.63 11.83
C THR A 540 41.69 15.72 10.79
N GLY A 541 40.67 16.22 10.10
CA GLY A 541 40.82 17.20 9.01
C GLY A 541 41.38 16.62 7.70
N ASP A 542 41.72 15.33 7.65
CA ASP A 542 42.21 14.69 6.43
C ASP A 542 41.10 14.61 5.36
N PRO A 543 41.44 14.67 4.06
CA PRO A 543 40.46 14.48 3.00
C PRO A 543 39.98 13.02 2.93
N LEU A 544 38.69 12.82 2.62
CA LEU A 544 38.13 11.49 2.38
C LEU A 544 38.63 10.96 1.03
N LEU A 545 39.15 9.73 1.01
CA LEU A 545 39.53 9.10 -0.25
C LEU A 545 38.36 8.32 -0.85
N VAL A 546 37.93 8.68 -2.06
CA VAL A 546 36.88 7.97 -2.81
C VAL A 546 37.48 7.27 -4.03
N LEU A 547 37.32 5.95 -4.10
CA LEU A 547 37.68 5.14 -5.26
C LEU A 547 36.41 4.66 -5.98
N ALA A 548 36.15 5.23 -7.14
CA ALA A 548 35.10 4.78 -8.04
C ALA A 548 35.58 3.61 -8.92
N HIS A 549 34.99 2.43 -8.72
CA HIS A 549 35.23 1.24 -9.53
C HIS A 549 33.98 0.88 -10.36
N VAL A 550 33.59 1.83 -11.20
CA VAL A 550 32.33 1.81 -11.96
C VAL A 550 32.53 2.32 -13.40
N ASN A 551 31.79 1.78 -14.35
CA ASN A 551 31.83 2.14 -15.77
C ASN A 551 30.42 2.46 -16.32
N GLY A 552 30.32 3.08 -17.51
CA GLY A 552 29.03 3.42 -18.13
C GLY A 552 28.20 4.41 -17.31
N GLY A 553 26.88 4.22 -17.23
CA GLY A 553 25.98 5.12 -16.49
C GLY A 553 26.35 5.30 -15.00
N TYR A 554 26.86 4.25 -14.36
CA TYR A 554 27.38 4.33 -12.99
C TYR A 554 28.57 5.30 -12.85
N TYR A 555 29.46 5.33 -13.85
CA TYR A 555 30.58 6.28 -13.89
C TYR A 555 30.06 7.71 -14.05
N SER A 556 29.07 7.91 -14.93
CA SER A 556 28.44 9.21 -15.12
C SER A 556 27.76 9.73 -13.85
N ALA A 557 27.06 8.87 -13.11
CA ALA A 557 26.48 9.22 -11.80
C ALA A 557 27.57 9.60 -10.77
N ALA A 558 28.67 8.85 -10.72
CA ALA A 558 29.80 9.17 -9.85
C ALA A 558 30.47 10.50 -10.22
N LYS A 559 30.56 10.82 -11.52
CA LYS A 559 31.08 12.11 -12.00
C LYS A 559 30.15 13.27 -11.68
N PHE A 560 28.84 13.06 -11.80
CA PHE A 560 27.84 14.03 -11.37
C PHE A 560 28.01 14.36 -9.88
N ALA A 561 28.15 13.33 -9.03
CA ALA A 561 28.37 13.51 -7.59
C ALA A 561 29.68 14.28 -7.29
N GLU A 562 30.78 13.96 -7.99
CA GLU A 562 32.06 14.68 -7.87
C GLU A 562 31.90 16.17 -8.20
N GLN A 563 31.21 16.50 -9.29
CA GLN A 563 30.97 17.89 -9.69
C GLN A 563 30.13 18.65 -8.66
N MET A 564 29.04 18.03 -8.20
CA MET A 564 28.13 18.61 -7.21
C MET A 564 28.83 18.90 -5.88
N ILE A 565 29.72 18.00 -5.43
CA ILE A 565 30.52 18.20 -4.22
C ILE A 565 31.54 19.33 -4.43
N LYS A 566 32.23 19.38 -5.56
CA LYS A 566 33.21 20.45 -5.85
C LYS A 566 32.58 21.85 -5.91
N SER A 567 31.31 21.95 -6.30
CA SER A 567 30.58 23.22 -6.30
C SER A 567 30.07 23.65 -4.92
N ASP A 568 30.09 22.77 -3.93
CA ASP A 568 29.62 23.06 -2.58
C ASP A 568 30.79 23.29 -1.63
N SER A 569 31.03 24.56 -1.29
CA SER A 569 32.13 24.97 -0.40
C SER A 569 32.00 24.44 1.03
N ALA A 570 30.82 23.98 1.44
CA ALA A 570 30.59 23.38 2.76
C ALA A 570 30.79 21.85 2.77
N ALA A 571 31.02 21.23 1.61
CA ALA A 571 31.23 19.78 1.52
C ALA A 571 32.64 19.37 2.00
N PRO A 572 32.81 18.13 2.50
CA PRO A 572 34.12 17.65 2.92
C PRO A 572 35.09 17.63 1.74
N GLU A 573 36.39 17.81 2.02
CA GLU A 573 37.42 17.64 1.01
C GLU A 573 37.50 16.15 0.61
N ILE A 574 37.28 15.88 -0.68
CA ILE A 574 37.29 14.50 -1.22
C ILE A 574 38.34 14.37 -2.32
N ILE A 575 39.22 13.38 -2.16
CA ILE A 575 40.14 12.95 -3.22
C ILE A 575 39.49 11.84 -4.01
N TRP A 576 39.16 12.11 -5.27
CA TRP A 576 38.57 11.14 -6.18
C TRP A 576 39.62 10.38 -6.97
N LYS A 577 39.47 9.06 -7.04
CA LYS A 577 40.21 8.17 -7.93
C LYS A 577 39.23 7.30 -8.71
N TYR A 578 39.51 7.08 -9.99
CA TYR A 578 38.71 6.24 -10.86
C TYR A 578 39.56 5.09 -11.38
N SER A 579 39.05 3.87 -11.25
CA SER A 579 39.71 2.66 -11.77
C SER A 579 39.12 2.17 -13.09
N MET A 580 37.99 2.74 -13.48
CA MET A 580 37.26 2.44 -14.70
C MET A 580 36.89 3.78 -15.36
N GLY A 581 36.55 3.75 -16.65
CA GLY A 581 36.17 4.93 -17.42
C GLY A 581 34.73 4.88 -17.96
N GLU A 582 34.36 5.92 -18.71
CA GLU A 582 33.02 6.10 -19.27
C GLU A 582 32.67 5.05 -20.34
N LYS A 583 33.57 4.81 -21.30
CA LYS A 583 33.41 3.84 -22.39
C LYS A 583 34.45 2.73 -22.28
N THR A 584 34.19 1.72 -21.45
CA THR A 584 35.05 0.53 -21.38
C THR A 584 34.39 -0.66 -22.09
N HIS A 585 35.11 -1.32 -22.99
CA HIS A 585 34.69 -2.60 -23.61
C HIS A 585 34.63 -3.77 -22.61
N SER A 586 35.08 -3.57 -21.37
CA SER A 586 35.10 -4.58 -20.33
C SER A 586 34.37 -4.10 -19.08
N SER A 587 33.63 -5.01 -18.45
CA SER A 587 32.91 -4.75 -17.20
C SER A 587 33.90 -4.58 -16.04
N SER A 588 33.49 -3.87 -14.98
CA SER A 588 34.28 -3.74 -13.74
C SER A 588 34.68 -5.10 -13.14
N ALA A 589 33.80 -6.10 -13.23
CA ALA A 589 34.04 -7.45 -12.72
C ALA A 589 34.95 -8.33 -13.62
N SER A 590 35.33 -7.85 -14.80
CA SER A 590 36.23 -8.56 -15.71
C SER A 590 37.65 -8.67 -15.16
N LYS A 591 38.49 -9.53 -15.75
CA LYS A 591 39.91 -9.65 -15.37
C LYS A 591 40.66 -8.31 -15.47
N THR A 592 40.39 -7.54 -16.52
CA THR A 592 40.97 -6.20 -16.74
C THR A 592 40.49 -5.21 -15.69
N GLY A 593 39.19 -5.20 -15.38
CA GLY A 593 38.63 -4.34 -14.34
C GLY A 593 39.20 -4.65 -12.95
N LEU A 594 39.28 -5.92 -12.58
CA LEU A 594 39.86 -6.35 -11.30
C LEU A 594 41.35 -5.97 -11.19
N LEU A 595 42.12 -6.04 -12.28
CA LEU A 595 43.51 -5.61 -12.32
C LEU A 595 43.64 -4.10 -12.16
N ALA A 596 42.74 -3.31 -12.78
CA ALA A 596 42.71 -1.86 -12.62
C ALA A 596 42.40 -1.45 -11.17
N LEU A 597 41.44 -2.14 -10.53
CA LEU A 597 41.15 -1.99 -9.10
C LEU A 597 42.39 -2.30 -8.25
N GLU A 598 43.04 -3.45 -8.49
CA GLU A 598 44.24 -3.85 -7.75
C GLU A 598 45.37 -2.82 -7.88
N THR A 599 45.61 -2.29 -9.08
CA THR A 599 46.66 -1.30 -9.34
C THR A 599 46.47 -0.03 -8.54
N ILE A 600 45.28 0.54 -8.52
CA ILE A 600 45.02 1.78 -7.75
C ILE A 600 45.07 1.53 -6.25
N LEU A 601 44.55 0.39 -5.78
CA LEU A 601 44.65 0.02 -4.36
C LEU A 601 46.10 -0.16 -3.91
N LYS A 602 46.98 -0.75 -4.75
CA LYS A 602 48.43 -0.83 -4.47
C LYS A 602 49.05 0.56 -4.39
N ALA A 603 48.72 1.45 -5.32
CA ALA A 603 49.23 2.83 -5.29
C ALA A 603 48.79 3.58 -4.01
N ILE A 604 47.53 3.41 -3.60
CA ILE A 604 47.00 3.99 -2.35
C ILE A 604 47.75 3.42 -1.14
N LYS A 605 47.89 2.09 -1.06
CA LYS A 605 48.60 1.42 0.02
C LYS A 605 50.06 1.86 0.13
N ASN A 606 50.78 1.89 -0.99
CA ASN A 606 52.18 2.32 -1.01
C ASN A 606 52.35 3.78 -0.56
N SER A 607 51.44 4.68 -0.99
CA SER A 607 51.44 6.07 -0.54
C SER A 607 51.21 6.18 0.97
N TRP A 608 50.32 5.35 1.52
CA TRP A 608 50.06 5.32 2.96
C TRP A 608 51.27 4.79 3.75
N GLU A 609 51.87 3.68 3.30
CA GLU A 609 53.06 3.08 3.94
C GLU A 609 54.24 4.06 3.93
N LYS A 610 54.41 4.83 2.84
CA LYS A 610 55.45 5.86 2.74
C LYS A 610 55.21 7.03 3.70
N ASN A 611 53.99 7.54 3.81
CA ASN A 611 53.65 8.63 4.73
C ASN A 611 53.83 8.22 6.21
N GLN A 612 53.56 6.94 6.54
CA GLN A 612 53.84 6.38 7.86
C GLN A 612 55.35 6.31 8.15
N LEU A 613 56.18 5.93 7.18
CA LEU A 613 57.64 5.94 7.34
C LEU A 613 58.20 7.36 7.51
N GLU A 614 57.74 8.32 6.71
CA GLU A 614 58.20 9.72 6.77
C GLU A 614 57.77 10.44 8.06
N SER A 615 56.59 10.15 8.59
CA SER A 615 56.14 10.66 9.90
C SER A 615 56.94 10.06 11.06
N ASN A 616 57.25 8.77 11.02
CA ASN A 616 58.11 8.10 12.01
C ASN A 616 59.59 8.57 11.96
N LEU A 617 60.07 9.04 10.81
CA LEU A 617 61.43 9.59 10.67
C LEU A 617 61.56 11.03 11.19
N LYS A 618 60.49 11.82 11.13
CA LYS A 618 60.44 13.21 11.64
C LYS A 618 60.21 13.30 13.16
N SER A 619 59.76 12.22 13.81
CA SER A 619 59.46 12.17 15.25
C SER A 619 60.60 11.59 16.11
N THR A 620 61.86 11.82 15.75
CA THR A 620 63.05 11.29 16.46
C THR A 620 63.30 11.85 17.88
N GLN A 621 62.31 12.47 18.52
CA GLN A 621 62.33 12.76 19.97
C GLN A 621 61.01 12.44 20.72
N LEU A 622 60.05 11.74 20.11
CA LEU A 622 58.86 11.26 20.83
C LEU A 622 58.58 9.79 20.46
N ASN A 623 58.33 8.99 21.49
CA ASN A 623 58.16 7.53 21.47
C ASN A 623 57.50 6.97 20.18
N PRO A 624 57.97 5.82 19.64
CA PRO A 624 57.47 5.19 18.40
C PRO A 624 56.03 4.65 18.47
N HIS A 625 55.23 5.04 19.47
CA HIS A 625 53.89 4.53 19.71
C HIS A 625 52.74 5.52 19.43
N ASN A 626 53.02 6.75 18.97
CA ASN A 626 52.01 7.82 18.95
C ASN A 626 51.52 8.32 17.58
N VAL A 627 51.51 7.47 16.55
CA VAL A 627 50.44 7.49 15.51
C VAL A 627 50.00 6.06 15.22
N VAL A 628 49.71 5.32 16.30
CA VAL A 628 48.79 4.20 16.20
C VAL A 628 47.44 4.86 15.94
N TRP A 629 46.77 4.57 14.81
CA TRP A 629 45.31 4.63 14.82
C TRP A 629 44.92 3.80 16.02
N SER A 630 44.57 4.46 17.14
CA SER A 630 44.41 3.82 18.43
C SER A 630 43.64 2.53 18.23
N ARG A 631 43.97 1.46 18.96
CA ARG A 631 43.07 0.30 19.11
C ARG A 631 41.79 0.70 19.87
N THR A 632 41.18 1.85 19.55
CA THR A 632 39.75 2.07 19.69
C THR A 632 39.08 0.92 18.96
N HIS A 633 38.30 0.12 19.68
CA HIS A 633 37.56 -1.03 19.15
C HIS A 633 36.93 -0.67 17.80
N HIS A 634 37.53 -1.11 16.68
CA HIS A 634 36.89 -0.95 15.38
C HIS A 634 35.72 -1.92 15.32
N LEU A 635 34.54 -1.41 15.00
CA LEU A 635 33.35 -2.24 14.88
C LEU A 635 33.56 -3.33 13.84
N THR A 636 33.12 -4.54 14.16
CA THR A 636 33.10 -5.68 13.25
C THR A 636 32.07 -5.48 12.12
N GLU A 637 32.22 -6.21 11.00
CA GLU A 637 31.22 -6.16 9.91
C GLU A 637 29.80 -6.52 10.42
N ALA A 638 29.69 -7.37 11.45
CA ALA A 638 28.41 -7.76 12.05
C ALA A 638 27.82 -6.65 12.92
N GLU A 639 28.63 -5.97 13.73
CA GLU A 639 28.20 -4.82 14.54
C GLU A 639 27.71 -3.67 13.65
N ILE A 640 28.43 -3.35 12.58
CA ILE A 640 28.06 -2.28 11.64
C ILE A 640 26.73 -2.62 10.95
N MET A 641 26.57 -3.87 10.51
CA MET A 641 25.32 -4.35 9.92
C MET A 641 24.15 -4.21 10.91
N VAL A 642 24.27 -4.77 12.11
CA VAL A 642 23.18 -4.75 13.10
C VAL A 642 22.85 -3.32 13.53
N ARG A 643 23.86 -2.47 13.73
CA ARG A 643 23.67 -1.04 14.00
C ARG A 643 22.83 -0.39 12.92
N ALA A 644 23.24 -0.53 11.66
CA ALA A 644 22.54 0.09 10.54
C ALA A 644 21.13 -0.48 10.36
N THR A 645 20.92 -1.78 10.59
CA THR A 645 19.58 -2.38 10.60
C THR A 645 18.70 -1.78 11.70
N LEU A 646 19.21 -1.62 12.92
CA LEU A 646 18.47 -1.02 14.03
C LEU A 646 18.18 0.46 13.78
N ASP A 647 19.15 1.23 13.31
CA ASP A 647 18.95 2.63 12.92
C ASP A 647 17.94 2.75 11.77
N TYR A 648 18.00 1.83 10.81
CA TYR A 648 17.02 1.80 9.73
C TYR A 648 15.63 1.51 10.26
N GLN A 649 15.45 0.57 11.19
CA GLN A 649 14.12 0.19 11.70
C GLN A 649 13.53 1.20 12.67
N PHE A 650 14.34 1.62 13.65
CA PHE A 650 13.92 2.33 14.85
C PHE A 650 14.46 3.76 14.90
N GLY A 651 15.01 4.27 13.80
CA GLY A 651 15.55 5.61 13.68
C GLY A 651 16.98 5.75 14.20
N ARG A 652 17.67 6.80 13.73
CA ARG A 652 19.08 7.08 14.02
C ARG A 652 19.40 7.02 15.52
N GLY A 653 20.42 6.24 15.88
CA GLY A 653 20.93 6.12 17.25
C GLY A 653 20.40 4.90 18.00
N ALA A 654 19.38 4.23 17.46
CA ALA A 654 18.87 2.98 18.01
C ALA A 654 19.95 1.90 18.07
N GLY A 655 20.80 1.81 17.04
CA GLY A 655 21.91 0.85 17.01
C GLY A 655 22.96 1.12 18.07
N ASP A 656 23.23 2.40 18.37
CA ASP A 656 24.26 2.81 19.33
C ASP A 656 23.95 2.33 20.76
N LEU A 657 22.67 2.24 21.13
CA LEU A 657 22.20 1.72 22.43
C LEU A 657 22.62 0.28 22.75
N PHE A 658 22.97 -0.49 21.70
CA PHE A 658 23.40 -1.88 21.80
C PHE A 658 24.89 -2.08 21.48
N LEU A 659 25.54 -1.12 20.83
CA LEU A 659 26.95 -1.25 20.45
C LEU A 659 27.91 -1.07 21.61
N GLU A 660 27.57 -0.24 22.59
CA GLU A 660 28.45 0.07 23.74
C GLU A 660 28.91 -1.19 24.47
N THR A 661 28.04 -2.21 24.52
CA THR A 661 28.30 -3.48 25.20
C THR A 661 28.68 -4.61 24.24
N GLY A 662 28.80 -4.33 22.95
CA GLY A 662 29.17 -5.26 21.89
C GLY A 662 28.00 -6.09 21.35
N ILE A 663 28.09 -6.46 20.06
CA ILE A 663 27.03 -7.24 19.38
C ILE A 663 27.58 -8.57 18.87
N ILE A 664 26.82 -9.65 19.11
CA ILE A 664 27.12 -10.98 18.60
C ILE A 664 25.98 -11.47 17.72
N VAL A 665 26.31 -11.81 16.48
CA VAL A 665 25.38 -12.46 15.55
C VAL A 665 25.70 -13.94 15.47
N ASN A 666 24.83 -14.77 16.04
CA ASN A 666 24.93 -16.23 15.97
C ASN A 666 24.24 -16.74 14.70
N LYS A 667 25.03 -17.22 13.76
CA LYS A 667 24.55 -17.90 12.56
C LYS A 667 24.23 -19.36 12.89
N SER A 668 23.08 -19.57 13.53
CA SER A 668 22.58 -20.90 13.88
C SER A 668 22.34 -21.76 12.61
N ARG A 669 21.97 -23.04 12.79
CA ARG A 669 21.56 -23.91 11.67
C ARG A 669 20.24 -23.49 11.02
N ASN A 670 19.46 -22.58 11.64
CA ASN A 670 18.19 -22.14 11.06
C ASN A 670 18.46 -21.20 9.87
N PRO A 671 18.03 -21.54 8.65
CA PRO A 671 18.28 -20.70 7.48
C PRO A 671 17.42 -19.42 7.46
N LEU A 672 16.37 -19.33 8.27
CA LEU A 672 15.39 -18.24 8.25
C LEU A 672 15.83 -17.00 9.03
N TYR A 673 16.66 -17.16 10.06
CA TYR A 673 17.12 -16.04 10.87
C TYR A 673 18.45 -16.32 11.59
N TYR A 674 19.14 -15.24 11.92
CA TYR A 674 20.26 -15.23 12.85
C TYR A 674 19.85 -14.66 14.20
N GLU A 675 20.39 -15.22 15.27
CA GLU A 675 20.12 -14.71 16.62
C GLU A 675 21.11 -13.59 16.94
N VAL A 676 20.60 -12.47 17.41
CA VAL A 676 21.40 -11.28 17.71
C VAL A 676 21.41 -11.06 19.21
N PHE A 677 22.60 -11.00 19.81
CA PHE A 677 22.82 -10.84 21.23
C PHE A 677 23.68 -9.62 21.53
N THR A 678 23.54 -9.13 22.75
CA THR A 678 24.43 -8.15 23.38
C THR A 678 24.63 -8.50 24.85
N TYR A 679 25.27 -7.61 25.60
CA TYR A 679 25.53 -7.76 27.02
C TYR A 679 24.95 -6.58 27.83
N ASP A 680 24.60 -6.83 29.08
CA ASP A 680 24.33 -5.82 30.11
C ASP A 680 25.03 -6.21 31.42
N GLY A 681 24.77 -5.45 32.50
CA GLY A 681 25.32 -5.74 33.83
C GLY A 681 24.89 -7.09 34.43
N ALA A 682 23.85 -7.74 33.91
CA ALA A 682 23.39 -9.07 34.33
C ALA A 682 23.92 -10.19 33.43
N GLY A 683 24.40 -9.88 32.22
CA GLY A 683 25.09 -10.82 31.34
C GLY A 683 24.63 -10.72 29.89
N LYS A 684 24.76 -11.83 29.17
CA LYS A 684 24.38 -11.92 27.76
C LYS A 684 22.86 -12.01 27.63
N PHE A 685 22.27 -11.19 26.76
CA PHE A 685 20.85 -11.32 26.41
C PHE A 685 20.60 -11.15 24.91
N GLN A 686 19.44 -11.66 24.45
CA GLN A 686 19.07 -11.62 23.04
C GLN A 686 18.33 -10.31 22.72
N ILE A 687 18.82 -9.56 21.73
CA ILE A 687 18.16 -8.37 21.17
C ILE A 687 16.94 -8.80 20.34
N GLY A 688 17.13 -9.80 19.48
CA GLY A 688 16.13 -10.19 18.49
C GLY A 688 16.61 -11.29 17.56
N ARG A 689 15.79 -11.52 16.53
CA ARG A 689 16.10 -12.41 15.42
C ARG A 689 16.20 -11.57 14.14
N LEU A 690 17.37 -11.58 13.50
CA LEU A 690 17.63 -10.96 12.21
C LEU A 690 17.19 -11.92 11.11
N TYR A 691 16.10 -11.60 10.42
CA TYR A 691 15.51 -12.45 9.39
C TYR A 691 16.31 -12.38 8.09
N THR A 692 16.63 -13.52 7.50
CA THR A 692 17.51 -13.62 6.32
C THR A 692 16.81 -13.28 5.01
N ASP A 693 15.48 -13.38 4.99
CA ASP A 693 14.61 -13.10 3.84
C ASP A 693 14.17 -11.64 3.74
N SER A 694 14.40 -10.82 4.77
CA SER A 694 13.95 -9.43 4.80
C SER A 694 15.03 -8.45 5.28
N GLY A 695 16.03 -8.94 6.01
CA GLY A 695 17.11 -8.14 6.59
C GLY A 695 16.71 -7.35 7.83
N PHE A 696 15.51 -7.59 8.38
CA PHE A 696 14.97 -6.90 9.53
C PHE A 696 15.12 -7.69 10.83
N ILE A 697 15.25 -6.99 11.96
CA ILE A 697 15.27 -7.59 13.30
C ILE A 697 13.86 -7.58 13.86
N LYS A 698 13.36 -8.75 14.27
CA LYS A 698 12.19 -8.85 15.14
C LYS A 698 12.66 -8.92 16.59
N LEU A 699 12.26 -7.94 17.39
CA LEU A 699 12.73 -7.76 18.76
C LEU A 699 12.21 -8.85 19.72
N THR A 700 13.04 -9.20 20.70
CA THR A 700 12.61 -9.86 21.94
C THR A 700 12.08 -8.80 22.92
N PRO A 701 11.41 -9.19 24.02
CA PRO A 701 11.02 -8.25 25.07
C PRO A 701 12.18 -7.44 25.64
N ARG A 702 13.32 -8.07 25.91
CA ARG A 702 14.49 -7.41 26.48
C ARG A 702 15.17 -6.46 25.48
N GLY A 703 15.19 -6.83 24.20
CA GLY A 703 15.61 -5.93 23.12
C GLY A 703 14.69 -4.70 23.01
N ALA A 704 13.38 -4.90 23.10
CA ALA A 704 12.41 -3.81 23.09
C ALA A 704 12.54 -2.87 24.30
N GLN A 705 12.79 -3.40 25.50
CA GLN A 705 13.03 -2.59 26.71
C GLN A 705 14.22 -1.64 26.54
N ARG A 706 15.29 -2.08 25.89
CA ARG A 706 16.47 -1.24 25.67
C ARG A 706 16.19 -0.04 24.74
N LEU A 707 15.15 -0.12 23.92
CA LEU A 707 14.73 0.94 23.01
C LEU A 707 13.75 1.96 23.63
N ILE A 708 13.25 1.75 24.84
CA ILE A 708 12.22 2.63 25.44
C ILE A 708 12.70 4.09 25.53
N ALA A 709 13.95 4.30 25.95
CA ALA A 709 14.54 5.64 26.06
C ALA A 709 14.84 6.31 24.70
N HIS A 710 14.69 5.58 23.58
CA HIS A 710 14.94 6.09 22.23
C HIS A 710 13.77 6.92 21.68
N HIS A 711 12.57 6.77 22.25
CA HIS A 711 11.35 7.48 21.84
C HIS A 711 11.03 7.37 20.33
N ARG A 712 11.28 6.19 19.74
CA ARG A 712 10.89 5.84 18.37
C ARG A 712 10.20 4.49 18.36
N ASN A 713 9.27 4.29 17.42
CA ASN A 713 8.48 3.08 17.25
C ASN A 713 7.81 2.65 18.55
N TYR A 714 7.17 3.60 19.25
CA TYR A 714 6.50 3.34 20.53
C TYR A 714 5.00 3.62 20.48
N VAL A 715 4.28 2.98 21.39
CA VAL A 715 2.88 3.25 21.71
C VAL A 715 2.75 3.33 23.23
N THR A 716 2.26 4.46 23.74
CA THR A 716 1.98 4.65 25.17
C THR A 716 0.51 4.37 25.43
N LEU A 717 0.21 3.58 26.46
CA LEU A 717 -1.15 3.24 26.87
C LEU A 717 -1.55 4.01 28.13
N GLN A 718 -2.84 4.34 28.24
CA GLN A 718 -3.42 4.95 29.43
C GLN A 718 -3.59 3.97 30.60
N THR A 719 -3.46 2.67 30.33
CA THR A 719 -3.64 1.58 31.30
C THR A 719 -2.29 0.98 31.70
N THR A 720 -2.18 0.55 32.95
CA THR A 720 -1.04 -0.20 33.47
C THR A 720 -1.14 -1.70 33.21
N GLU A 721 -2.31 -2.21 32.83
CA GLU A 721 -2.55 -3.63 32.58
C GLU A 721 -3.16 -3.92 31.20
N MET A 722 -2.83 -5.09 30.63
CA MET A 722 -3.41 -5.58 29.37
C MET A 722 -3.78 -7.08 29.36
N GLY A 723 -5.08 -7.34 29.26
CA GLY A 723 -5.61 -8.71 29.16
C GLY A 723 -5.39 -9.39 27.80
N GLY A 724 -5.51 -8.66 26.69
CA GLY A 724 -5.46 -9.20 25.32
C GLY A 724 -4.07 -9.27 24.69
N THR A 725 -4.03 -9.63 23.40
CA THR A 725 -2.84 -9.55 22.50
C THR A 725 -3.01 -8.48 21.42
N THR A 726 -4.00 -7.60 21.57
CA THR A 726 -4.34 -6.56 20.60
C THR A 726 -4.55 -5.26 21.35
N VAL A 727 -3.82 -4.23 20.93
CA VAL A 727 -3.98 -2.85 21.38
C VAL A 727 -5.02 -2.20 20.49
N PHE A 728 -6.06 -1.65 21.11
CA PHE A 728 -7.12 -0.91 20.42
C PHE A 728 -7.01 0.58 20.72
N MET A 729 -7.49 1.41 19.79
CA MET A 729 -7.40 2.87 19.91
C MET A 729 -7.89 3.48 21.24
N PRO A 730 -8.99 3.00 21.88
CA PRO A 730 -9.51 3.61 23.12
C PRO A 730 -8.55 3.64 24.31
N ILE A 731 -7.53 2.77 24.33
CA ILE A 731 -6.56 2.70 25.44
C ILE A 731 -5.20 3.32 25.09
N VAL A 732 -5.05 3.86 23.87
CA VAL A 732 -3.82 4.49 23.40
C VAL A 732 -3.80 5.95 23.84
N ASP A 733 -2.73 6.35 24.51
CA ASP A 733 -2.45 7.74 24.87
C ASP A 733 -1.66 8.44 23.76
N GLN A 734 -0.55 7.85 23.35
CA GLN A 734 0.37 8.40 22.35
C GLN A 734 0.92 7.32 21.43
N ILE A 735 1.25 7.71 20.21
CA ILE A 735 1.89 6.86 19.20
C ILE A 735 2.95 7.66 18.44
N ASP A 736 4.09 7.04 18.14
CA ASP A 736 5.09 7.63 17.27
C ASP A 736 4.54 7.81 15.85
N VAL A 737 4.34 9.08 15.45
CA VAL A 737 3.76 9.46 14.15
C VAL A 737 4.65 9.13 12.95
N SER A 738 5.93 8.84 13.18
CA SER A 738 6.89 8.49 12.12
C SER A 738 6.92 7.00 11.77
N SER A 739 6.20 6.17 12.53
CA SER A 739 6.13 4.74 12.32
C SER A 739 5.25 4.38 11.12
N HIS A 740 5.57 3.25 10.47
CA HIS A 740 4.87 2.76 9.29
C HIS A 740 4.09 1.48 9.62
N PRO A 741 3.02 1.14 8.89
CA PRO A 741 2.41 -0.17 8.99
C PRO A 741 3.45 -1.29 8.91
N GLY A 742 3.27 -2.36 9.68
CA GLY A 742 4.22 -3.47 9.76
C GLY A 742 5.45 -3.23 10.63
N ASP A 743 5.68 -2.01 11.12
CA ASP A 743 6.79 -1.72 12.03
C ASP A 743 6.61 -2.45 13.38
N ASP A 744 7.73 -2.86 13.95
CA ASP A 744 7.77 -3.40 15.30
C ASP A 744 7.62 -2.24 16.30
N MET A 745 6.57 -2.28 17.11
CA MET A 745 6.24 -1.24 18.08
C MET A 745 6.50 -1.72 19.51
N VAL A 746 7.21 -0.91 20.29
CA VAL A 746 7.36 -1.07 21.74
C VAL A 746 6.15 -0.46 22.43
N VAL A 747 5.40 -1.26 23.17
CA VAL A 747 4.20 -0.82 23.89
C VAL A 747 4.56 -0.60 25.35
N ILE A 748 4.28 0.60 25.85
CA ILE A 748 4.58 1.03 27.23
C ILE A 748 3.34 1.61 27.91
N ASN A 749 3.32 1.65 29.24
CA ASN A 749 2.29 2.36 30.01
C ASN A 749 2.66 3.84 30.22
N SER A 750 1.78 4.59 30.88
CA SER A 750 1.99 6.00 31.25
C SER A 750 3.19 6.24 32.18
N GLU A 751 3.72 5.21 32.82
CA GLU A 751 4.91 5.24 33.69
C GLU A 751 6.20 4.86 32.93
N ASN A 752 6.14 4.74 31.60
CA ASN A 752 7.21 4.25 30.71
C ASN A 752 7.66 2.80 30.97
N GLU A 753 6.82 2.00 31.60
CA GLU A 753 7.10 0.57 31.82
C GLU A 753 6.72 -0.25 30.60
N TYR A 754 7.54 -1.26 30.29
CA TYR A 754 7.33 -2.16 29.17
C TYR A 754 6.07 -3.03 29.35
N MET A 755 5.17 -3.01 28.36
CA MET A 755 3.97 -3.85 28.32
C MET A 755 4.04 -4.94 27.25
N GLY A 756 4.72 -4.67 26.13
CA GLY A 756 4.80 -5.64 25.04
C GLY A 756 5.53 -5.13 23.81
N VAL A 757 5.68 -6.02 22.82
CA VAL A 757 6.18 -5.68 21.49
C VAL A 757 5.33 -6.36 20.45
N GLY A 758 4.95 -5.61 19.42
CA GLY A 758 3.99 -6.05 18.41
C GLY A 758 4.20 -5.37 17.07
N GLU A 759 3.28 -5.62 16.16
CA GLU A 759 3.29 -5.05 14.82
C GLU A 759 2.21 -3.97 14.69
N LEU A 760 2.59 -2.80 14.18
CA LEU A 760 1.66 -1.72 13.86
C LEU A 760 0.78 -2.13 12.67
N ILE A 761 -0.54 -2.02 12.82
CA ILE A 761 -1.49 -2.45 11.78
C ILE A 761 -1.76 -1.36 10.75
N ARG A 762 -1.70 -0.09 11.16
CA ARG A 762 -2.11 1.06 10.36
C ARG A 762 -1.19 2.25 10.61
N ALA A 763 -1.10 3.12 9.61
CA ALA A 763 -0.29 4.32 9.74
C ALA A 763 -0.86 5.21 10.87
N PRO A 764 -0.01 5.86 11.69
CA PRO A 764 -0.47 6.73 12.76
C PRO A 764 -1.38 7.86 12.27
N CYS A 765 -1.13 8.39 11.07
CA CYS A 765 -1.96 9.43 10.43
C CYS A 765 -3.40 8.97 10.17
N ASP A 766 -3.63 7.65 9.99
CA ASP A 766 -4.97 7.10 9.84
C ASP A 766 -5.62 6.73 11.18
N LEU A 767 -4.87 6.72 12.29
CA LEU A 767 -5.41 6.43 13.63
C LEU A 767 -5.82 7.70 14.37
N LYS A 768 -5.22 8.84 13.99
CA LYS A 768 -5.53 10.16 14.52
C LYS A 768 -7.04 10.41 14.34
N ASP A 769 -7.69 10.82 15.43
CA ASP A 769 -9.12 11.16 15.49
C ASP A 769 -10.10 9.97 15.47
N ASN A 770 -9.62 8.72 15.44
CA ASN A 770 -10.49 7.56 15.56
C ASN A 770 -10.82 7.21 17.02
N GLU A 771 -12.09 6.89 17.30
CA GLU A 771 -12.49 6.38 18.62
C GLU A 771 -12.26 4.87 18.79
N TYR A 772 -12.06 4.13 17.69
CA TYR A 772 -11.92 2.68 17.70
C TYR A 772 -10.99 2.18 16.59
N GLY A 773 -10.62 0.90 16.67
CA GLY A 773 -9.77 0.25 15.66
C GLY A 773 -8.57 -0.45 16.28
N ILE A 774 -7.97 -1.38 15.52
CA ILE A 774 -6.75 -2.08 15.94
C ILE A 774 -5.55 -1.18 15.65
N VAL A 775 -4.69 -1.01 16.66
CA VAL A 775 -3.45 -0.23 16.56
C VAL A 775 -2.26 -1.18 16.44
N VAL A 776 -2.00 -2.00 17.45
CA VAL A 776 -0.88 -2.97 17.47
C VAL A 776 -1.38 -4.38 17.73
N LYS A 777 -0.87 -5.37 16.97
CA LYS A 777 -1.00 -6.81 17.32
C LYS A 777 0.27 -7.27 18.03
N LEU A 778 0.16 -7.58 19.32
CA LEU A 778 1.28 -8.00 20.16
C LEU A 778 1.74 -9.41 19.77
N ARG A 779 3.05 -9.56 19.57
CA ARG A 779 3.70 -10.88 19.43
C ARG A 779 4.16 -11.42 20.76
N LYS A 780 4.62 -10.55 21.65
CA LYS A 780 5.07 -10.83 23.01
C LYS A 780 4.52 -9.75 23.93
N LYS A 781 4.13 -10.13 25.14
CA LYS A 781 3.64 -9.21 26.18
C LYS A 781 4.20 -9.60 27.54
N LEU A 782 4.25 -8.64 28.45
CA LEU A 782 4.47 -8.90 29.87
C LEU A 782 3.32 -9.80 30.37
N LYS A 783 3.64 -10.92 31.03
CA LYS A 783 2.61 -11.69 31.74
C LYS A 783 2.50 -11.13 33.14
N HIS A 784 1.29 -10.75 33.56
CA HIS A 784 1.05 -10.49 34.97
C HIS A 784 1.05 -11.82 35.72
N HIS A 785 2.04 -12.03 36.56
CA HIS A 785 1.95 -13.02 37.63
C HIS A 785 1.11 -12.40 38.74
N SER A 786 -0.05 -12.99 39.02
CA SER A 786 -0.87 -12.65 40.18
C SER A 786 -0.18 -13.16 41.46
N SER A 787 0.93 -12.54 41.84
CA SER A 787 1.63 -12.83 43.10
C SER A 787 2.29 -11.57 43.63
N SER A 788 1.59 -10.93 44.58
CA SER A 788 2.15 -9.91 45.46
C SER A 788 3.25 -10.56 46.33
N GLY A 789 4.51 -10.46 45.91
CA GLY A 789 5.64 -10.93 46.70
C GLY A 789 6.97 -10.81 45.98
N SER A 790 8.05 -10.64 46.75
CA SER A 790 9.45 -10.43 46.33
C SER A 790 10.08 -11.50 45.41
N ASN A 791 9.29 -12.46 44.91
CA ASN A 791 9.68 -13.44 43.89
C ASN A 791 9.37 -12.97 42.45
N PHE A 792 8.67 -11.83 42.27
CA PHE A 792 8.29 -11.30 40.98
C PHE A 792 9.50 -11.07 40.06
N ASP A 793 10.57 -10.45 40.56
CA ASP A 793 11.78 -10.15 39.76
C ASP A 793 12.50 -11.43 39.28
N LEU A 794 12.48 -12.49 40.06
CA LEU A 794 13.23 -13.73 39.75
C LEU A 794 12.47 -14.65 38.78
N GLU A 795 11.15 -14.72 38.86
CA GLU A 795 10.31 -15.40 37.87
C GLU A 795 10.19 -14.59 36.56
N PHE A 796 10.14 -13.26 36.66
CA PHE A 796 10.18 -12.35 35.52
C PHE A 796 11.48 -12.49 34.71
N LEU A 797 12.64 -12.55 35.39
CA LEU A 797 13.93 -12.79 34.74
C LEU A 797 14.01 -14.19 34.10
N LYS A 798 13.46 -15.23 34.74
CA LYS A 798 13.44 -16.59 34.19
C LYS A 798 12.56 -16.75 32.96
N GLU A 799 11.42 -16.05 32.90
CA GLU A 799 10.51 -16.09 31.75
C GLU A 799 11.03 -15.24 30.56
N ILE A 800 11.89 -14.25 30.83
CA ILE A 800 12.64 -13.51 29.81
C ILE A 800 13.80 -14.34 29.24
N GLU A 801 14.41 -15.22 30.04
CA GLU A 801 15.48 -16.12 29.60
C GLU A 801 15.00 -17.31 28.75
N SER A 802 13.74 -17.75 28.92
CA SER A 802 13.11 -18.85 28.15
C SER A 802 12.43 -18.38 26.86
#